data_AF-A0A4D9CXP2-F1
#
_entry.id   AF-A0A4D9CXP2-F1
#
_cell.length_a   1.000
_cell.length_b   1.000
_cell.length_c   1.000
_cell.angle_alpha   90.00
_cell.angle_beta   90.00
_cell.angle_gamma   90.00
#
_symmetry.space_group_name_H-M   'P 1'
#
loop_
_entity.id
_entity.type
_entity.pdbx_description
1 polymer ?
#
loop_
_entity_poly.entity_id
_entity_poly.type
_entity_poly.pdbx_seq_one_letter_code
_entity_poly.pdbx_strand_id
1 'polypeptide(L)'
;MRFSSSTASARAFPDPRTIGIVRETFGKWERRAPLAPKHVQALVQKGIKVLVQPSFRRAYPDSAYAAAGASIQEDLLPASLILGVKQVPVSALLPERTYMMFAHVLKGQLENMHLLDAIRRLKIRLLDYECITETGDRGGARTVFFGRFAGMAGMVDILQGLGQNLLARGYNTPFLNSPYTYMHPGLDAAKAGVRALGGKVATEGLPRDICPLVVAFTGRGRVAQGAQGVFELLPHEWVEVKDLPALVASAQEEGGREGGREGKSLQRKVYGVRVEEKDMVERMSTDQPVPQASVQSIDPPTPSSSPSYARDEYRLHPERYRPIFHERVAPYVSVLVNGIYWDQRYPRLLTKAQMKELWAFRSQGEGGREGGREGTEDKDQAIGGEKARLLAVADISCDVHGSLEFLTRTTSLERPIFNYRPDTEQSLEEVDGRGVVVGAVDILPAELPQEASLAFGDALLPLLPALLSGEGGKEGGGEDALPLPLRGAVITTRQGVLTESYRYIDVLRAEHVRAAQLFERVHGRPVQARVEAMQPSLPPSLPSSLAPSPAWPHTALSLRGHLFDKGLINQVLDVVEARGGAFAIGQCEVRPNRGQGWQKEISTVLLEVEAPTQGELEEIVRRVRGLADLMEAAEATVTEMKPPSPPISVTSSTPPSSPSPSPPASQPQATVDSPRRVLVLGAGRVSGPAVDYLGRRHQVTVVGTSPEELARLQARKGDPRPDGGSGGGMHQGLVLDVVGETEGVRKLVAGTDVVLSLLPASMHVDVARACLACRKPLVTTSYVSEALKDLDAAAAAQGLVFLNEVGLDPGMDHASAMRIIDRVKAEGGRVSSFRSVCGGLPAPGVAANTPFLYKYSWSPRGVLTAAENPALYREGGREVKVPGEALLRHAVPCPPDAFPTLRLEVLPNRDSLKYQALYGIEDAETCFRGTLRYEGWGDLMAGCQALGLTARSPVPSTCTSMATYLREMWGEGNGDGWESGAGRRLAAAGVKNPGRVLRALAWLEGYGGDWADQTSVIDAFSTLLEERLQYGPSEVDMVAMRHDVVVSGGGRKPGTAEGKEEVGGEKHLYHHTSNLLIFGDEKDSAMSVTVGKTAGVATELVLAGTLQRDNVVGVRVPTIPAIYTPLLDGLAKEGIVFEEDCQAVAGREEEDERERDSVFLE
;
A
#
# COMPACT_ATOMS: atom_id res chain seq x y z
N MET A 1 -9.17 -49.56 -21.59
CA MET A 1 -10.27 -50.39 -22.14
C MET A 1 -11.01 -49.59 -23.22
N ARG A 2 -12.13 -50.08 -23.77
CA ARG A 2 -12.78 -49.52 -24.98
C ARG A 2 -13.19 -48.04 -24.85
N PHE A 3 -13.19 -47.34 -25.98
CA PHE A 3 -13.75 -46.00 -26.13
C PHE A 3 -15.26 -45.95 -25.83
N SER A 4 -15.70 -44.81 -25.31
CA SER A 4 -17.05 -44.27 -25.50
C SER A 4 -16.91 -42.78 -25.80
N SER A 5 -17.59 -42.29 -26.83
CA SER A 5 -17.56 -40.89 -27.24
C SER A 5 -18.88 -40.21 -26.90
N SER A 6 -18.88 -39.21 -26.02
CA SER A 6 -20.06 -38.37 -25.78
C SER A 6 -19.69 -36.91 -25.57
N THR A 7 -20.20 -36.07 -26.47
CA THR A 7 -20.71 -34.70 -26.24
C THR A 7 -19.78 -33.62 -25.67
N ALA A 8 -19.94 -32.42 -26.23
CA ALA A 8 -19.31 -31.18 -25.80
C ALA A 8 -19.32 -30.96 -24.27
N SER A 9 -18.24 -30.38 -23.75
CA SER A 9 -18.20 -29.86 -22.38
C SER A 9 -19.31 -28.82 -22.21
N ALA A 10 -20.29 -29.13 -21.35
CA ALA A 10 -21.39 -28.22 -21.08
C ALA A 10 -20.86 -26.96 -20.38
N ARG A 11 -21.47 -25.80 -20.66
CA ARG A 11 -21.34 -24.64 -19.76
C ARG A 11 -21.85 -25.07 -18.38
N ALA A 12 -20.95 -25.24 -17.42
CA ALA A 12 -21.32 -25.44 -16.04
C ALA A 12 -21.99 -24.15 -15.54
N PHE A 13 -23.32 -24.17 -15.43
CA PHE A 13 -24.07 -23.10 -14.80
C PHE A 13 -23.60 -22.98 -13.33
N PRO A 14 -23.38 -21.76 -12.81
CA PRO A 14 -22.95 -21.58 -11.43
C PRO A 14 -24.00 -22.15 -10.46
N ASP A 15 -23.54 -22.78 -9.39
CA ASP A 15 -24.45 -23.32 -8.38
C ASP A 15 -25.09 -22.16 -7.61
N PRO A 16 -26.44 -22.01 -7.62
CA PRO A 16 -27.14 -20.95 -6.90
C PRO A 16 -26.98 -21.03 -5.37
N ARG A 17 -26.34 -22.08 -4.83
CA ARG A 17 -25.98 -22.22 -3.41
C ARG A 17 -24.47 -22.17 -3.14
N THR A 18 -23.64 -21.78 -4.11
CA THR A 18 -22.20 -21.58 -3.89
C THR A 18 -21.83 -20.08 -3.82
N ILE A 19 -21.23 -19.69 -2.69
CA ILE A 19 -20.57 -18.39 -2.49
C ILE A 19 -19.08 -18.52 -2.77
N GLY A 20 -18.47 -17.52 -3.40
CA GLY A 20 -17.02 -17.33 -3.46
C GLY A 20 -16.56 -16.13 -2.62
N ILE A 21 -15.48 -16.28 -1.86
CA ILE A 21 -14.75 -15.17 -1.22
C ILE A 21 -13.46 -14.95 -2.01
N VAL A 22 -13.27 -13.73 -2.55
CA VAL A 22 -12.08 -13.37 -3.34
C VAL A 22 -10.84 -13.16 -2.47
N ARG A 23 -9.67 -13.22 -3.09
CA ARG A 23 -8.41 -12.78 -2.50
C ARG A 23 -8.39 -11.26 -2.33
N GLU A 24 -7.93 -10.78 -1.19
CA GLU A 24 -7.69 -9.38 -0.91
C GLU A 24 -6.53 -8.86 -1.78
N THR A 25 -6.81 -7.87 -2.63
CA THR A 25 -5.86 -7.35 -3.64
C THR A 25 -5.70 -5.82 -3.60
N PHE A 26 -6.46 -5.12 -2.76
CA PHE A 26 -6.43 -3.66 -2.65
C PHE A 26 -5.28 -3.20 -1.74
N GLY A 27 -4.07 -3.15 -2.29
CA GLY A 27 -2.85 -2.78 -1.57
C GLY A 27 -2.36 -3.86 -0.58
N LYS A 28 -1.38 -3.50 0.26
CA LYS A 28 -0.79 -4.41 1.27
C LYS A 28 -1.54 -4.42 2.61
N TRP A 29 -2.28 -3.35 2.91
CA TRP A 29 -2.98 -3.17 4.19
C TRP A 29 -4.40 -3.71 4.21
N GLU A 30 -5.03 -3.97 3.07
CA GLU A 30 -6.36 -4.59 3.06
C GLU A 30 -6.27 -6.06 3.44
N ARG A 31 -6.54 -6.33 4.72
CA ARG A 31 -6.54 -7.66 5.33
C ARG A 31 -7.94 -8.12 5.74
N ARG A 32 -8.97 -7.29 5.51
CA ARG A 32 -10.36 -7.58 5.90
C ARG A 32 -11.00 -8.56 4.92
N ALA A 33 -11.67 -9.58 5.46
CA ALA A 33 -12.55 -10.46 4.70
C ALA A 33 -14.01 -10.00 4.83
N PRO A 34 -14.89 -10.22 3.83
CA PRO A 34 -16.31 -9.88 3.94
C PRO A 34 -17.05 -10.81 4.93
N LEU A 35 -16.46 -11.96 5.27
CA LEU A 35 -17.00 -12.93 6.23
C LEU A 35 -15.84 -13.57 7.02
N ALA A 36 -15.74 -13.32 8.32
CA ALA A 36 -14.88 -14.13 9.20
C ALA A 36 -15.32 -15.62 9.26
N PRO A 37 -14.45 -16.57 9.65
CA PRO A 37 -14.74 -18.02 9.64
C PRO A 37 -16.03 -18.45 10.37
N LYS A 38 -16.44 -17.77 11.46
CA LYS A 38 -17.71 -18.09 12.16
C LYS A 38 -18.94 -18.00 11.24
N HIS A 39 -18.96 -17.05 10.31
CA HIS A 39 -20.08 -16.85 9.38
C HIS A 39 -20.07 -17.92 8.29
N VAL A 40 -18.88 -18.30 7.84
CA VAL A 40 -18.69 -19.41 6.89
C VAL A 40 -19.20 -20.72 7.50
N GLN A 41 -18.87 -21.00 8.76
CA GLN A 41 -19.43 -22.15 9.48
C GLN A 41 -20.97 -22.12 9.53
N ALA A 42 -21.55 -20.96 9.85
CA ALA A 42 -23.01 -20.77 9.88
C ALA A 42 -23.70 -20.84 8.50
N LEU A 43 -22.97 -20.64 7.39
CA LEU A 43 -23.44 -20.82 6.02
C LEU A 43 -23.35 -22.30 5.60
N VAL A 44 -22.22 -22.95 5.89
CA VAL A 44 -22.00 -24.39 5.62
C VAL A 44 -23.01 -25.25 6.38
N GLN A 45 -23.31 -24.92 7.65
CA GLN A 45 -24.37 -25.55 8.45
C GLN A 45 -25.79 -25.39 7.83
N LYS A 46 -26.01 -24.38 6.98
CA LYS A 46 -27.26 -24.17 6.23
C LYS A 46 -27.25 -24.84 4.84
N GLY A 47 -26.22 -25.61 4.51
CA GLY A 47 -26.07 -26.25 3.20
C GLY A 47 -25.75 -25.28 2.06
N ILE A 48 -25.09 -24.15 2.38
CA ILE A 48 -24.51 -23.22 1.41
C ILE A 48 -23.03 -23.57 1.27
N LYS A 49 -22.57 -23.85 0.04
CA LYS A 49 -21.14 -24.11 -0.21
C LYS A 49 -20.39 -22.79 -0.19
N VAL A 50 -19.24 -22.74 0.47
CA VAL A 50 -18.35 -21.59 0.46
C VAL A 50 -17.01 -21.98 -0.14
N LEU A 51 -16.63 -21.28 -1.21
CA LEU A 51 -15.29 -21.32 -1.80
C LEU A 51 -14.52 -20.10 -1.29
N VAL A 52 -13.24 -20.28 -0.99
CA VAL A 52 -12.36 -19.19 -0.52
C VAL A 52 -11.06 -19.24 -1.33
N GLN A 53 -10.73 -18.14 -1.99
CA GLN A 53 -9.43 -17.99 -2.65
C GLN A 53 -8.31 -17.90 -1.60
N PRO A 54 -7.20 -18.64 -1.75
CA PRO A 54 -6.05 -18.58 -0.85
C PRO A 54 -5.55 -17.15 -0.65
N SER A 55 -5.23 -16.76 0.58
CA SER A 55 -4.74 -15.41 0.89
C SER A 55 -3.84 -15.36 2.12
N PHE A 56 -2.54 -15.16 1.89
CA PHE A 56 -1.55 -14.89 2.93
C PHE A 56 -1.69 -13.48 3.57
N ARG A 57 -2.49 -12.57 2.97
CA ARG A 57 -2.73 -11.22 3.50
C ARG A 57 -3.93 -11.18 4.46
N ARG A 58 -4.88 -12.09 4.33
CA ARG A 58 -6.15 -12.10 5.07
C ARG A 58 -5.93 -12.24 6.58
N ALA A 59 -6.65 -11.43 7.38
CA ALA A 59 -6.53 -11.41 8.83
C ALA A 59 -7.01 -12.69 9.56
N TYR A 60 -7.61 -13.63 8.82
CA TYR A 60 -7.91 -14.99 9.24
C TYR A 60 -7.26 -15.97 8.25
N PRO A 61 -6.47 -16.96 8.71
CA PRO A 61 -5.77 -17.88 7.82
C PRO A 61 -6.74 -18.85 7.13
N ASP A 62 -6.37 -19.34 5.95
CA ASP A 62 -7.19 -20.28 5.16
C ASP A 62 -7.48 -21.60 5.89
N SER A 63 -6.61 -22.02 6.81
CA SER A 63 -6.84 -23.15 7.72
C SER A 63 -8.06 -22.97 8.62
N ALA A 64 -8.37 -21.74 9.06
CA ALA A 64 -9.56 -21.44 9.84
C ALA A 64 -10.84 -21.49 8.99
N TYR A 65 -10.75 -21.13 7.70
CA TYR A 65 -11.86 -21.28 6.74
C TYR A 65 -12.10 -22.75 6.38
N ALA A 66 -11.04 -23.56 6.21
CA ALA A 66 -11.14 -25.00 6.03
C ALA A 66 -11.78 -25.68 7.26
N ALA A 67 -11.37 -25.30 8.48
CA ALA A 67 -11.98 -25.78 9.72
C ALA A 67 -13.45 -25.34 9.89
N ALA A 68 -13.84 -24.20 9.31
CA ALA A 68 -15.23 -23.76 9.20
C ALA A 68 -16.03 -24.49 8.09
N GLY A 69 -15.40 -25.36 7.31
CA GLY A 69 -16.04 -26.19 6.27
C GLY A 69 -16.06 -25.58 4.86
N ALA A 70 -15.30 -24.51 4.60
CA ALA A 70 -15.12 -24.00 3.24
C ALA A 70 -14.13 -24.84 2.42
N SER A 71 -14.29 -24.78 1.09
CA SER A 71 -13.30 -25.30 0.14
C SER A 71 -12.29 -24.20 -0.20
N ILE A 72 -11.01 -24.41 0.09
CA ILE A 72 -9.93 -23.47 -0.25
C ILE A 72 -9.48 -23.77 -1.69
N GLN A 73 -9.71 -22.85 -2.62
CA GLN A 73 -9.41 -23.05 -4.05
C GLN A 73 -9.34 -21.71 -4.82
N GLU A 74 -8.46 -21.64 -5.82
CA GLU A 74 -8.31 -20.47 -6.69
C GLU A 74 -9.55 -20.22 -7.58
N ASP A 75 -10.13 -21.30 -8.10
CA ASP A 75 -11.26 -21.21 -9.03
C ASP A 75 -12.57 -20.90 -8.30
N LEU A 76 -13.15 -19.73 -8.59
CA LEU A 76 -14.47 -19.31 -8.13
C LEU A 76 -15.58 -19.46 -9.19
N LEU A 77 -15.28 -20.04 -10.37
CA LEU A 77 -16.27 -20.25 -11.44
C LEU A 77 -17.56 -20.98 -10.99
N PRO A 78 -17.54 -21.95 -10.05
CA PRO A 78 -18.77 -22.59 -9.56
C PRO A 78 -19.67 -21.68 -8.72
N ALA A 79 -19.16 -20.56 -8.19
CA ALA A 79 -19.95 -19.64 -7.37
C ALA A 79 -20.92 -18.80 -8.20
N SER A 80 -22.13 -18.57 -7.68
CA SER A 80 -23.11 -17.63 -8.25
C SER A 80 -23.03 -16.23 -7.63
N LEU A 81 -22.55 -16.16 -6.38
CA LEU A 81 -22.38 -14.95 -5.59
C LEU A 81 -20.91 -14.85 -5.16
N ILE A 82 -20.28 -13.71 -5.44
CA ILE A 82 -18.87 -13.45 -5.13
C ILE A 82 -18.76 -12.24 -4.22
N LEU A 83 -18.01 -12.39 -3.12
CA LEU A 83 -17.87 -11.39 -2.06
C LEU A 83 -16.41 -10.94 -1.95
N GLY A 84 -16.19 -9.63 -1.86
CA GLY A 84 -14.89 -9.01 -1.55
C GLY A 84 -15.08 -7.67 -0.89
N VAL A 85 -14.22 -7.26 0.05
CA VAL A 85 -14.42 -5.98 0.77
C VAL A 85 -14.25 -4.78 -0.17
N LYS A 86 -13.15 -4.76 -0.94
CA LYS A 86 -12.80 -3.72 -1.90
C LYS A 86 -13.03 -4.19 -3.35
N GLN A 87 -12.81 -3.29 -4.31
CA GLN A 87 -12.95 -3.59 -5.73
C GLN A 87 -12.07 -4.77 -6.19
N VAL A 88 -12.61 -5.55 -7.12
CA VAL A 88 -11.91 -6.70 -7.74
C VAL A 88 -11.26 -6.25 -9.06
N PRO A 89 -10.00 -6.59 -9.34
CA PRO A 89 -9.35 -6.27 -10.61
C PRO A 89 -10.17 -6.73 -11.83
N VAL A 90 -10.25 -5.89 -12.88
CA VAL A 90 -11.05 -6.16 -14.09
C VAL A 90 -10.68 -7.47 -14.79
N SER A 91 -9.40 -7.89 -14.70
CA SER A 91 -8.90 -9.17 -15.22
C SER A 91 -9.38 -10.40 -14.44
N ALA A 92 -9.84 -10.23 -13.19
CA ALA A 92 -10.33 -11.28 -12.31
C ALA A 92 -11.88 -11.32 -12.19
N LEU A 93 -12.60 -10.50 -12.99
CA LEU A 93 -14.05 -10.50 -13.03
C LEU A 93 -14.60 -11.70 -13.81
N LEU A 94 -15.41 -12.53 -13.16
CA LEU A 94 -16.10 -13.66 -13.77
C LEU A 94 -17.45 -13.20 -14.38
N PRO A 95 -17.70 -13.46 -15.67
CA PRO A 95 -18.90 -12.99 -16.35
C PRO A 95 -20.18 -13.68 -15.88
N GLU A 96 -21.30 -12.98 -16.01
CA GLU A 96 -22.64 -13.51 -15.69
C GLU A 96 -22.70 -14.03 -14.23
N ARG A 97 -22.26 -13.18 -13.27
CA ARG A 97 -22.22 -13.43 -11.82
C ARG A 97 -22.83 -12.29 -11.01
N THR A 98 -23.15 -12.55 -9.73
CA THR A 98 -23.45 -11.50 -8.75
C THR A 98 -22.19 -11.19 -7.93
N TYR A 99 -21.84 -9.92 -7.79
CA TYR A 99 -20.75 -9.48 -6.92
C TYR A 99 -21.30 -8.55 -5.81
N MET A 100 -20.72 -8.64 -4.61
CA MET A 100 -20.87 -7.64 -3.54
C MET A 100 -19.50 -7.10 -3.14
N MET A 101 -19.35 -5.78 -3.16
CA MET A 101 -18.12 -5.06 -2.80
C MET A 101 -18.40 -3.59 -2.48
N PHE A 102 -17.48 -2.88 -1.82
CA PHE A 102 -17.44 -1.42 -1.91
C PHE A 102 -16.82 -1.05 -3.27
N ALA A 103 -17.65 -0.73 -4.27
CA ALA A 103 -17.20 -0.54 -5.65
C ALA A 103 -16.70 0.89 -5.94
N HIS A 104 -17.00 1.85 -5.06
CA HIS A 104 -16.57 3.25 -5.20
C HIS A 104 -17.00 3.88 -6.56
N VAL A 105 -18.21 3.59 -7.04
CA VAL A 105 -18.77 4.13 -8.30
C VAL A 105 -19.87 5.19 -8.12
N LEU A 106 -20.43 5.31 -6.91
CA LEU A 106 -21.68 6.02 -6.63
C LEU A 106 -21.62 7.56 -6.79
N LYS A 107 -20.43 8.15 -6.70
CA LYS A 107 -20.18 9.59 -6.93
C LYS A 107 -19.63 9.84 -8.36
N GLY A 108 -19.65 8.86 -9.28
CA GLY A 108 -19.06 8.99 -10.61
C GLY A 108 -17.52 9.09 -10.58
N GLN A 109 -16.87 8.44 -9.60
CA GLN A 109 -15.42 8.47 -9.42
C GLN A 109 -14.68 7.92 -10.64
N LEU A 110 -13.99 8.79 -11.39
CA LEU A 110 -13.33 8.47 -12.66
C LEU A 110 -12.44 7.22 -12.59
N GLU A 111 -11.71 7.06 -11.49
CA GLU A 111 -10.86 5.91 -11.19
C GLU A 111 -11.57 4.55 -11.34
N ASN A 112 -12.82 4.39 -10.88
CA ASN A 112 -13.55 3.13 -10.89
C ASN A 112 -14.60 3.03 -12.03
N MET A 113 -14.69 4.03 -12.92
CA MET A 113 -15.62 3.95 -14.06
C MET A 113 -15.23 2.83 -15.04
N HIS A 114 -13.94 2.53 -15.19
CA HIS A 114 -13.47 1.41 -16.02
C HIS A 114 -13.90 0.03 -15.45
N LEU A 115 -14.00 -0.08 -14.12
CA LEU A 115 -14.54 -1.26 -13.43
C LEU A 115 -16.04 -1.40 -13.69
N LEU A 116 -16.78 -0.29 -13.63
CA LEU A 116 -18.21 -0.27 -13.96
C LEU A 116 -18.46 -0.69 -15.42
N ASP A 117 -17.66 -0.20 -16.37
CA ASP A 117 -17.76 -0.61 -17.78
C ASP A 117 -17.47 -2.10 -17.98
N ALA A 118 -16.48 -2.66 -17.27
CA ALA A 118 -16.21 -4.09 -17.28
C ALA A 118 -17.38 -4.89 -16.69
N ILE A 119 -17.97 -4.44 -15.57
CA ILE A 119 -19.14 -5.05 -14.93
C ILE A 119 -20.35 -5.04 -15.88
N ARG A 120 -20.61 -3.93 -16.58
CA ARG A 120 -21.66 -3.82 -17.61
C ARG A 120 -21.40 -4.79 -18.76
N ARG A 121 -20.19 -4.75 -19.35
CA ARG A 121 -19.77 -5.63 -20.48
C ARG A 121 -19.83 -7.12 -20.14
N LEU A 122 -19.47 -7.50 -18.92
CA LEU A 122 -19.47 -8.88 -18.43
C LEU A 122 -20.82 -9.33 -17.85
N LYS A 123 -21.86 -8.49 -17.95
CA LYS A 123 -23.22 -8.73 -17.42
C LYS A 123 -23.24 -9.11 -15.94
N ILE A 124 -22.40 -8.45 -15.15
CA ILE A 124 -22.31 -8.69 -13.71
C ILE A 124 -23.41 -7.89 -13.00
N ARG A 125 -24.14 -8.56 -12.09
CA ARG A 125 -25.04 -7.91 -11.12
C ARG A 125 -24.19 -7.42 -9.94
N LEU A 126 -23.89 -6.12 -9.91
CA LEU A 126 -23.16 -5.48 -8.81
C LEU A 126 -24.14 -5.02 -7.73
N LEU A 127 -23.88 -5.43 -6.49
CA LEU A 127 -24.44 -4.79 -5.30
C LEU A 127 -23.32 -4.04 -4.56
N ASP A 128 -23.54 -2.77 -4.21
CA ASP A 128 -22.61 -2.03 -3.36
C ASP A 128 -23.02 -2.11 -1.89
N TYR A 129 -22.10 -2.49 -1.01
CA TYR A 129 -22.33 -2.53 0.44
C TYR A 129 -22.74 -1.16 1.01
N GLU A 130 -22.27 -0.07 0.39
CA GLU A 130 -22.58 1.31 0.81
C GLU A 130 -24.08 1.65 0.71
N CYS A 131 -24.83 0.92 -0.12
CA CYS A 131 -26.25 1.13 -0.38
C CYS A 131 -27.18 0.10 0.29
N ILE A 132 -26.67 -0.74 1.21
CA ILE A 132 -27.49 -1.62 2.04
C ILE A 132 -28.06 -0.82 3.22
N THR A 133 -29.37 -0.53 3.19
CA THR A 133 -30.07 0.32 4.17
C THR A 133 -31.25 -0.40 4.82
N GLU A 134 -31.71 0.03 6.00
CA GLU A 134 -32.82 -0.63 6.73
C GLU A 134 -34.14 -0.68 5.94
N THR A 135 -34.43 0.37 5.15
CA THR A 135 -35.66 0.49 4.35
C THR A 135 -35.49 0.06 2.89
N GLY A 136 -34.26 -0.22 2.45
CA GLY A 136 -33.94 -0.45 1.04
C GLY A 136 -33.84 0.80 0.18
N ASP A 137 -34.10 1.99 0.74
CA ASP A 137 -34.04 3.26 0.01
C ASP A 137 -32.63 3.87 0.01
N ARG A 138 -32.30 4.59 -1.06
CA ARG A 138 -31.07 5.38 -1.17
C ARG A 138 -31.13 6.55 -0.16
N GLY A 139 -30.19 6.56 0.78
CA GLY A 139 -30.14 7.55 1.87
C GLY A 139 -30.80 7.09 3.18
N GLY A 140 -31.40 5.89 3.21
CA GLY A 140 -31.83 5.24 4.45
C GLY A 140 -30.66 4.90 5.38
N ALA A 141 -30.97 4.51 6.62
CA ALA A 141 -29.96 4.13 7.60
C ALA A 141 -29.16 2.89 7.13
N ARG A 142 -27.85 3.04 6.90
CA ARG A 142 -26.97 1.95 6.47
C ARG A 142 -26.85 0.87 7.55
N THR A 143 -26.88 -0.40 7.15
CA THR A 143 -26.74 -1.56 8.07
C THR A 143 -25.36 -2.23 7.99
N VAL A 144 -24.67 -2.15 6.85
CA VAL A 144 -23.38 -2.81 6.58
C VAL A 144 -22.30 -1.74 6.32
N PHE A 145 -21.34 -1.60 7.24
CA PHE A 145 -20.31 -0.55 7.23
C PHE A 145 -19.19 -0.88 8.26
N PHE A 146 -18.07 -0.15 8.20
CA PHE A 146 -16.97 -0.30 9.17
C PHE A 146 -16.81 0.84 10.19
N GLY A 147 -17.60 1.93 10.10
CA GLY A 147 -17.32 3.22 10.77
C GLY A 147 -17.02 3.18 12.28
N ARG A 148 -17.53 2.21 13.06
CA ARG A 148 -17.19 2.07 14.48
C ARG A 148 -15.69 1.78 14.69
N PHE A 149 -15.09 0.99 13.82
CA PHE A 149 -13.66 0.63 13.89
C PHE A 149 -12.78 1.75 13.35
N ALA A 150 -13.24 2.52 12.35
CA ALA A 150 -12.56 3.75 11.93
C ALA A 150 -12.45 4.75 13.09
N GLY A 151 -13.55 4.94 13.82
CA GLY A 151 -13.57 5.76 15.04
C GLY A 151 -12.62 5.27 16.13
N MET A 152 -12.55 3.95 16.35
CA MET A 152 -11.65 3.36 17.36
C MET A 152 -10.18 3.53 16.98
N ALA A 153 -9.81 3.25 15.74
CA ALA A 153 -8.44 3.40 15.26
C ALA A 153 -8.00 4.88 15.30
N GLY A 154 -8.71 5.77 14.59
CA GLY A 154 -8.34 7.19 14.50
C GLY A 154 -8.25 7.92 15.85
N MET A 155 -8.93 7.43 16.89
CA MET A 155 -8.76 7.94 18.26
C MET A 155 -7.45 7.47 18.92
N VAL A 156 -7.02 6.22 18.72
CA VAL A 156 -5.70 5.75 19.16
C VAL A 156 -4.59 6.48 18.39
N ASP A 157 -4.75 6.62 17.07
CA ASP A 157 -3.71 7.18 16.21
C ASP A 157 -3.47 8.66 16.50
N ILE A 158 -4.53 9.43 16.76
CA ILE A 158 -4.40 10.85 17.09
C ILE A 158 -3.90 11.10 18.52
N LEU A 159 -4.05 10.14 19.45
CA LEU A 159 -3.37 10.21 20.75
C LEU A 159 -1.85 10.10 20.56
N GLN A 160 -1.38 9.27 19.62
CA GLN A 160 0.05 9.20 19.31
C GLN A 160 0.55 10.41 18.51
N GLY A 161 -0.25 10.91 17.55
CA GLY A 161 0.08 12.15 16.83
C GLY A 161 0.12 13.38 17.74
N LEU A 162 -0.77 13.46 18.73
CA LEU A 162 -0.70 14.42 19.82
C LEU A 162 0.59 14.24 20.64
N GLY A 163 0.96 13.00 20.99
CA GLY A 163 2.20 12.69 21.70
C GLY A 163 3.45 13.18 20.98
N GLN A 164 3.49 13.09 19.65
CA GLN A 164 4.58 13.60 18.81
C GLN A 164 4.59 15.13 18.73
N ASN A 165 3.42 15.79 18.57
CA ASN A 165 3.35 17.26 18.59
C ASN A 165 3.80 17.82 19.95
N LEU A 166 3.39 17.17 21.04
CA LEU A 166 3.79 17.54 22.40
C LEU A 166 5.30 17.34 22.62
N LEU A 167 5.89 16.23 22.15
CA LEU A 167 7.34 16.02 22.22
C LEU A 167 8.12 17.10 21.46
N ALA A 168 7.69 17.46 20.25
CA ALA A 168 8.32 18.51 19.45
C ALA A 168 8.18 19.91 20.08
N ARG A 169 7.14 20.13 20.91
CA ARG A 169 6.99 21.31 21.78
C ARG A 169 7.72 21.19 23.13
N GLY A 170 8.57 20.19 23.33
CA GLY A 170 9.37 19.98 24.54
C GLY A 170 8.64 19.24 25.69
N TYR A 171 7.38 18.83 25.51
CA TYR A 171 6.60 18.15 26.54
C TYR A 171 6.69 16.62 26.44
N ASN A 172 7.48 16.01 27.32
CA ASN A 172 7.36 14.57 27.58
C ASN A 172 6.01 14.26 28.25
N THR A 173 5.16 13.45 27.61
CA THR A 173 3.82 13.10 28.11
C THR A 173 3.50 11.62 27.88
N PRO A 174 2.55 11.03 28.64
CA PRO A 174 2.15 9.64 28.45
C PRO A 174 1.71 9.31 27.01
N PHE A 175 1.17 10.28 26.28
CA PHE A 175 0.70 10.16 24.90
C PHE A 175 1.73 9.58 23.93
N LEU A 176 3.00 10.00 24.04
CA LEU A 176 4.13 9.53 23.21
C LEU A 176 4.37 8.01 23.28
N ASN A 177 3.88 7.36 24.34
CA ASN A 177 4.06 5.94 24.60
C ASN A 177 2.92 5.07 24.02
N SER A 178 2.06 5.64 23.16
CA SER A 178 0.96 4.92 22.51
C SER A 178 1.35 4.49 21.09
N PRO A 179 1.50 3.20 20.78
CA PRO A 179 1.68 2.77 19.39
C PRO A 179 0.42 3.09 18.55
N TYR A 180 0.61 3.40 17.26
CA TYR A 180 -0.49 3.48 16.28
C TYR A 180 -1.29 2.17 16.20
N THR A 181 -2.54 2.22 15.78
CA THR A 181 -3.49 1.11 15.89
C THR A 181 -2.98 -0.18 15.23
N TYR A 182 -2.40 -0.07 14.02
CA TYR A 182 -1.84 -1.19 13.28
C TYR A 182 -0.65 -1.89 13.95
N MET A 183 0.00 -1.24 14.94
CA MET A 183 1.09 -1.83 15.72
C MET A 183 0.60 -2.75 16.84
N HIS A 184 -0.69 -2.71 17.18
CA HIS A 184 -1.27 -3.59 18.19
C HIS A 184 -1.74 -4.92 17.55
N PRO A 185 -1.60 -6.07 18.22
CA PRO A 185 -2.10 -7.36 17.71
C PRO A 185 -3.62 -7.44 17.49
N GLY A 186 -4.39 -6.49 18.03
CA GLY A 186 -5.84 -6.41 17.94
C GLY A 186 -6.41 -5.30 18.83
N LEU A 187 -7.72 -5.08 18.74
CA LEU A 187 -8.44 -4.00 19.40
C LEU A 187 -8.28 -4.01 20.92
N ASP A 188 -8.30 -5.18 21.57
CA ASP A 188 -8.20 -5.23 23.03
C ASP A 188 -6.79 -4.96 23.55
N ALA A 189 -5.75 -5.19 22.74
CA ALA A 189 -4.38 -4.73 23.02
C ALA A 189 -4.27 -3.21 22.87
N ALA A 190 -4.83 -2.63 21.81
CA ALA A 190 -4.89 -1.17 21.63
C ALA A 190 -5.61 -0.49 22.82
N LYS A 191 -6.78 -1.01 23.23
CA LYS A 191 -7.49 -0.55 24.43
C LYS A 191 -6.67 -0.74 25.72
N ALA A 192 -5.86 -1.80 25.84
CA ALA A 192 -5.00 -1.99 27.00
C ALA A 192 -3.90 -0.92 27.07
N GLY A 193 -3.30 -0.57 25.92
CA GLY A 193 -2.36 0.55 25.80
C GLY A 193 -2.98 1.88 26.23
N VAL A 194 -4.19 2.21 25.72
CA VAL A 194 -4.90 3.44 26.10
C VAL A 194 -5.27 3.48 27.60
N ARG A 195 -5.66 2.35 28.20
CA ARG A 195 -5.87 2.26 29.67
C ARG A 195 -4.59 2.49 30.46
N ALA A 196 -3.45 1.95 30.01
CA ALA A 196 -2.15 2.14 30.67
C ALA A 196 -1.69 3.61 30.60
N LEU A 197 -1.87 4.25 29.44
CA LEU A 197 -1.68 5.69 29.24
C LEU A 197 -2.59 6.51 30.18
N GLY A 198 -3.88 6.16 30.24
CA GLY A 198 -4.84 6.79 31.15
C GLY A 198 -4.46 6.64 32.63
N GLY A 199 -3.92 5.48 33.01
CA GLY A 199 -3.34 5.25 34.33
C GLY A 199 -2.23 6.26 34.67
N LYS A 200 -1.26 6.44 33.77
CA LYS A 200 -0.20 7.46 33.94
C LYS A 200 -0.77 8.88 34.05
N VAL A 201 -1.73 9.25 33.20
CA VAL A 201 -2.39 10.58 33.28
C VAL A 201 -3.04 10.80 34.65
N ALA A 202 -3.68 9.77 35.24
CA ALA A 202 -4.29 9.87 36.56
C ALA A 202 -3.27 9.99 37.71
N THR A 203 -2.10 9.35 37.60
CA THR A 203 -1.07 9.34 38.67
C THR A 203 -0.07 10.50 38.55
N GLU A 204 0.53 10.64 37.38
CA GLU A 204 1.61 11.60 37.08
C GLU A 204 1.02 12.98 36.76
N GLY A 205 -0.03 13.02 35.93
CA GLY A 205 -0.64 14.24 35.41
C GLY A 205 -0.05 14.71 34.07
N LEU A 206 -0.72 15.65 33.43
CA LEU A 206 -0.27 16.38 32.25
C LEU A 206 0.42 17.71 32.63
N PRO A 207 1.28 18.26 31.76
CA PRO A 207 1.80 19.63 31.91
C PRO A 207 0.68 20.67 32.01
N ARG A 208 0.85 21.69 32.86
CA ARG A 208 -0.20 22.71 33.10
C ARG A 208 -0.60 23.47 31.84
N ASP A 209 0.36 23.77 30.98
CA ASP A 209 0.19 24.67 29.84
C ASP A 209 -0.73 24.09 28.76
N ILE A 210 -0.84 22.76 28.70
CA ILE A 210 -1.74 22.03 27.80
C ILE A 210 -3.09 21.69 28.44
N CYS A 211 -3.28 22.01 29.73
CA CYS A 211 -4.53 21.78 30.44
C CYS A 211 -5.53 22.94 30.26
N PRO A 212 -6.84 22.70 30.51
CA PRO A 212 -7.49 21.40 30.42
C PRO A 212 -7.39 20.86 28.98
N LEU A 213 -6.98 19.59 28.83
CA LEU A 213 -6.85 19.00 27.49
C LEU A 213 -8.25 18.57 27.00
N VAL A 214 -8.81 19.31 26.04
CA VAL A 214 -10.20 19.14 25.57
C VAL A 214 -10.23 18.39 24.23
N VAL A 215 -10.97 17.29 24.16
CA VAL A 215 -11.23 16.51 22.95
C VAL A 215 -12.68 16.73 22.49
N ALA A 216 -12.86 17.25 21.28
CA ALA A 216 -14.16 17.47 20.68
C ALA A 216 -14.53 16.35 19.71
N PHE A 217 -15.70 15.73 19.91
CA PHE A 217 -16.25 14.69 19.05
C PHE A 217 -17.42 15.24 18.24
N THR A 218 -17.26 15.31 16.93
CA THR A 218 -18.30 15.83 16.04
C THR A 218 -19.27 14.76 15.58
N GLY A 219 -20.56 15.11 15.58
CA GLY A 219 -21.62 14.24 15.08
C GLY A 219 -21.99 13.07 15.99
N ARG A 220 -23.11 12.42 15.65
CA ARG A 220 -23.72 11.32 16.44
C ARG A 220 -23.48 9.93 15.84
N GLY A 221 -22.72 9.86 14.74
CA GLY A 221 -22.50 8.65 13.95
C GLY A 221 -21.65 7.60 14.66
N ARG A 222 -21.57 6.40 14.05
CA ARG A 222 -20.84 5.26 14.62
C ARG A 222 -19.33 5.48 14.70
N VAL A 223 -18.77 6.37 13.87
CA VAL A 223 -17.40 6.89 13.97
C VAL A 223 -17.20 7.59 15.32
N ALA A 224 -17.99 8.62 15.61
CA ALA A 224 -17.93 9.33 16.89
C ALA A 224 -18.13 8.38 18.08
N GLN A 225 -19.08 7.44 18.01
CA GLN A 225 -19.28 6.42 19.06
C GLN A 225 -18.08 5.47 19.23
N GLY A 226 -17.34 5.17 18.16
CA GLY A 226 -16.12 4.37 18.20
C GLY A 226 -14.98 5.11 18.90
N ALA A 227 -14.77 6.38 18.54
CA ALA A 227 -13.76 7.24 19.12
C ALA A 227 -14.04 7.55 20.61
N GLN A 228 -15.30 7.88 20.94
CA GLN A 228 -15.73 8.09 22.33
C GLN A 228 -15.46 6.84 23.19
N GLY A 229 -15.75 5.64 22.69
CA GLY A 229 -15.47 4.38 23.40
C GLY A 229 -13.98 4.01 23.55
N VAL A 230 -13.06 4.77 22.95
CA VAL A 230 -11.60 4.70 23.22
C VAL A 230 -11.19 5.82 24.17
N PHE A 231 -11.68 7.03 23.96
CA PHE A 231 -11.50 8.17 24.88
C PHE A 231 -11.98 7.88 26.30
N GLU A 232 -13.09 7.16 26.45
CA GLU A 232 -13.69 6.76 27.73
C GLU A 232 -12.80 5.81 28.55
N LEU A 233 -11.69 5.30 27.99
CA LEU A 233 -10.66 4.52 28.69
C LEU A 233 -9.61 5.39 29.40
N LEU A 234 -9.61 6.70 29.13
CA LEU A 234 -8.80 7.69 29.84
C LEU A 234 -9.54 8.17 31.11
N PRO A 235 -8.83 8.68 32.13
CA PRO A 235 -9.46 9.47 33.18
C PRO A 235 -10.07 10.71 32.52
N HIS A 236 -11.39 10.81 32.50
CA HIS A 236 -12.08 11.83 31.70
C HIS A 236 -13.29 12.45 32.40
N GLU A 237 -13.70 13.61 31.91
CA GLU A 237 -14.92 14.31 32.31
C GLU A 237 -15.66 14.82 31.05
N TRP A 238 -16.98 14.66 31.01
CA TRP A 238 -17.82 15.15 29.90
C TRP A 238 -18.36 16.55 30.23
N VAL A 239 -18.23 17.49 29.29
CA VAL A 239 -18.70 18.87 29.42
C VAL A 239 -19.55 19.30 28.22
N GLU A 240 -20.48 20.23 28.45
CA GLU A 240 -21.31 20.83 27.40
C GLU A 240 -20.58 22.00 26.73
N VAL A 241 -20.89 22.27 25.45
CA VAL A 241 -20.28 23.36 24.66
C VAL A 241 -20.36 24.72 25.37
N LYS A 242 -21.49 25.01 26.04
CA LYS A 242 -21.72 26.25 26.83
C LYS A 242 -20.74 26.45 28.00
N ASP A 243 -20.15 25.37 28.52
CA ASP A 243 -19.33 25.40 29.73
C ASP A 243 -17.81 25.45 29.39
N LEU A 244 -17.44 25.26 28.12
CA LEU A 244 -16.06 25.35 27.62
C LEU A 244 -15.35 26.67 27.98
N PRO A 245 -15.98 27.87 27.89
CA PRO A 245 -15.30 29.11 28.24
C PRO A 245 -14.92 29.17 29.73
N ALA A 246 -15.81 28.72 30.62
CA ALA A 246 -15.59 28.69 32.07
C ALA A 246 -14.54 27.64 32.48
N LEU A 247 -14.55 26.48 31.81
CA LEU A 247 -13.55 25.42 31.98
C LEU A 247 -12.13 25.90 31.61
N VAL A 248 -11.98 26.66 30.52
CA VAL A 248 -10.67 27.20 30.12
C VAL A 248 -10.26 28.41 30.97
N ALA A 249 -11.20 29.27 31.38
CA ALA A 249 -10.90 30.44 32.22
C ALA A 249 -10.41 30.05 33.63
N SER A 250 -11.06 29.09 34.29
CA SER A 250 -10.67 28.68 35.66
C SER A 250 -9.23 28.15 35.74
N ALA A 251 -8.78 27.42 34.71
CA ALA A 251 -7.40 26.96 34.60
C ALA A 251 -6.37 28.10 34.39
N GLN A 252 -6.80 29.26 33.87
CA GLN A 252 -5.94 30.44 33.75
C GLN A 252 -5.89 31.24 35.08
N GLU A 253 -6.99 31.32 35.82
CA GLU A 253 -7.04 32.01 37.12
C GLU A 253 -6.25 31.29 38.23
N GLU A 254 -6.25 29.95 38.25
CA GLU A 254 -5.45 29.17 39.21
C GLU A 254 -3.93 29.30 39.02
N GLY A 255 -3.47 29.73 37.83
CA GLY A 255 -2.05 29.81 37.49
C GLY A 255 -1.21 30.68 38.45
N GLY A 256 -1.84 31.64 39.13
CA GLY A 256 -1.21 32.51 40.13
C GLY A 256 -1.11 31.94 41.55
N ARG A 257 -1.55 30.70 41.83
CA ARG A 257 -1.54 30.11 43.18
C ARG A 257 -0.98 28.68 43.19
N GLU A 258 0.27 28.54 43.60
CA GLU A 258 0.89 27.23 43.77
C GLU A 258 0.17 26.37 44.83
N GLY A 259 -0.16 25.13 44.46
CA GLY A 259 -0.58 24.09 45.40
C GLY A 259 -2.09 23.81 45.51
N GLY A 260 -2.93 24.50 44.76
CA GLY A 260 -4.40 24.31 44.75
C GLY A 260 -4.84 22.85 44.57
N ARG A 261 -5.94 22.47 45.25
CA ARG A 261 -6.52 21.11 45.19
C ARG A 261 -7.21 20.85 43.84
N GLU A 262 -7.74 21.89 43.20
CA GLU A 262 -8.48 21.82 41.93
C GLU A 262 -7.53 21.87 40.72
N GLY A 263 -6.46 22.67 40.76
CA GLY A 263 -5.40 22.60 39.74
C GLY A 263 -4.74 21.23 39.58
N LYS A 264 -4.64 20.44 40.66
CA LYS A 264 -4.22 19.02 40.59
C LYS A 264 -5.27 18.07 39.99
N SER A 265 -6.53 18.49 39.92
CA SER A 265 -7.63 17.79 39.22
C SER A 265 -7.55 18.02 37.72
N LEU A 266 -7.34 19.28 37.28
CA LEU A 266 -7.22 19.67 35.86
C LEU A 266 -6.08 18.97 35.10
N GLN A 267 -5.01 18.61 35.79
CA GLN A 267 -3.85 17.89 35.21
C GLN A 267 -4.06 16.37 35.13
N ARG A 268 -4.98 15.78 35.90
CA ARG A 268 -5.09 14.32 36.08
C ARG A 268 -6.22 13.66 35.27
N LYS A 269 -6.83 14.40 34.36
CA LYS A 269 -7.91 13.94 33.48
C LYS A 269 -7.95 14.75 32.19
N VAL A 270 -8.59 14.19 31.18
CA VAL A 270 -8.91 14.86 29.90
C VAL A 270 -10.40 15.24 29.87
N TYR A 271 -10.77 16.19 29.02
CA TYR A 271 -12.14 16.69 28.94
C TYR A 271 -12.74 16.35 27.58
N GLY A 272 -13.96 15.82 27.57
CA GLY A 272 -14.69 15.44 26.37
C GLY A 272 -15.86 16.36 26.11
N VAL A 273 -16.01 16.85 24.89
CA VAL A 273 -17.21 17.59 24.45
C VAL A 273 -17.83 16.93 23.22
N ARG A 274 -19.15 16.75 23.25
CA ARG A 274 -19.93 16.24 22.11
C ARG A 274 -20.48 17.44 21.35
N VAL A 275 -20.19 17.52 20.06
CA VAL A 275 -20.53 18.66 19.20
C VAL A 275 -21.57 18.23 18.18
N GLU A 276 -22.71 18.93 18.16
CA GLU A 276 -23.84 18.64 17.27
C GLU A 276 -24.07 19.78 16.28
N GLU A 277 -24.99 19.59 15.33
CA GLU A 277 -25.26 20.59 14.28
C GLU A 277 -25.63 21.97 14.87
N LYS A 278 -26.40 21.99 15.97
CA LYS A 278 -26.76 23.17 16.78
C LYS A 278 -25.59 23.96 17.38
N ASP A 279 -24.42 23.34 17.48
CA ASP A 279 -23.20 23.91 18.03
C ASP A 279 -22.20 24.29 16.92
N MET A 280 -22.47 23.85 15.68
CA MET A 280 -21.67 24.08 14.49
C MET A 280 -22.20 25.24 13.63
N VAL A 281 -23.52 25.42 13.56
CA VAL A 281 -24.19 26.43 12.73
C VAL A 281 -25.31 27.17 13.48
N GLU A 282 -25.57 28.42 13.10
CA GLU A 282 -26.77 29.16 13.51
C GLU A 282 -27.54 29.72 12.32
N ARG A 283 -28.85 29.90 12.51
CA ARG A 283 -29.78 30.39 11.49
C ARG A 283 -29.61 31.90 11.30
N MET A 284 -29.35 32.35 10.08
CA MET A 284 -29.25 33.76 9.74
C MET A 284 -30.62 34.45 9.90
N SER A 285 -30.62 35.73 10.28
CA SER A 285 -31.85 36.53 10.34
C SER A 285 -32.36 36.84 8.93
N THR A 286 -33.68 36.90 8.77
CA THR A 286 -34.33 37.01 7.45
C THR A 286 -34.16 38.36 6.76
N ASP A 287 -33.62 39.36 7.48
CA ASP A 287 -33.60 40.76 7.05
C ASP A 287 -32.19 41.27 6.69
N GLN A 288 -31.19 40.39 6.58
CA GLN A 288 -29.85 40.75 6.07
C GLN A 288 -29.52 40.03 4.75
N PRO A 289 -29.08 40.77 3.71
CA PRO A 289 -28.63 40.17 2.45
C PRO A 289 -27.28 39.46 2.61
N VAL A 290 -27.04 38.43 1.80
CA VAL A 290 -25.80 37.65 1.80
C VAL A 290 -24.58 38.57 1.59
N PRO A 291 -23.62 38.63 2.55
CA PRO A 291 -22.43 39.47 2.39
C PRO A 291 -21.51 38.90 1.30
N GLN A 292 -21.16 39.73 0.31
CA GLN A 292 -19.94 39.50 -0.45
C GLN A 292 -18.73 39.85 0.43
N ALA A 293 -17.67 39.04 0.35
CA ALA A 293 -16.55 39.12 1.27
C ALA A 293 -15.84 40.49 1.23
N SER A 294 -15.90 41.23 2.32
CA SER A 294 -15.06 42.39 2.61
C SER A 294 -14.75 42.45 4.11
N VAL A 295 -13.51 42.80 4.45
CA VAL A 295 -13.03 42.83 5.84
C VAL A 295 -13.39 44.17 6.48
N GLN A 296 -14.06 44.14 7.63
CA GLN A 296 -14.20 45.30 8.51
C GLN A 296 -14.25 44.89 9.99
N SER A 297 -14.09 45.88 10.88
CA SER A 297 -13.61 45.71 12.25
C SER A 297 -14.64 45.20 13.27
N ILE A 298 -14.13 44.62 14.35
CA ILE A 298 -14.88 44.08 15.48
C ILE A 298 -15.50 45.22 16.31
N ASP A 299 -16.80 45.09 16.59
CA ASP A 299 -17.44 45.50 17.85
C ASP A 299 -18.36 44.36 18.31
N PRO A 300 -18.46 44.04 19.61
CA PRO A 300 -19.22 42.87 20.08
C PRO A 300 -20.75 43.13 20.06
N PRO A 301 -21.56 42.35 19.32
CA PRO A 301 -23.00 42.53 19.30
C PRO A 301 -23.63 42.12 20.64
N THR A 302 -24.56 42.94 21.13
CA THR A 302 -25.40 42.59 22.29
C THR A 302 -26.37 41.45 21.95
N PRO A 303 -26.73 40.59 22.92
CA PRO A 303 -27.47 39.37 22.65
C PRO A 303 -28.96 39.62 22.38
N SER A 304 -29.28 40.00 21.14
CA SER A 304 -30.63 39.81 20.59
C SER A 304 -30.86 38.31 20.36
N SER A 305 -32.08 37.83 20.62
CA SER A 305 -32.41 36.41 20.60
C SER A 305 -32.49 35.86 19.16
N SER A 306 -31.38 35.38 18.61
CA SER A 306 -31.34 34.68 17.33
C SER A 306 -32.28 33.46 17.33
N PRO A 307 -32.96 33.18 16.20
CA PRO A 307 -33.88 32.04 16.12
C PRO A 307 -33.13 30.70 16.30
N SER A 308 -33.71 29.82 17.11
CA SER A 308 -33.10 28.53 17.46
C SER A 308 -32.87 27.62 16.25
N TYR A 309 -31.74 26.89 16.25
CA TYR A 309 -31.42 25.87 15.27
C TYR A 309 -32.57 24.85 15.08
N ALA A 310 -32.99 24.63 13.84
CA ALA A 310 -34.00 23.64 13.47
C ALA A 310 -33.40 22.58 12.53
N ARG A 311 -33.32 21.31 12.97
CA ARG A 311 -32.60 20.24 12.24
C ARG A 311 -33.14 19.99 10.84
N ASP A 312 -34.45 19.95 10.69
CA ASP A 312 -35.05 19.57 9.41
C ASP A 312 -35.07 20.74 8.42
N GLU A 313 -35.12 22.00 8.90
CA GLU A 313 -34.84 23.16 8.05
C GLU A 313 -33.36 23.18 7.62
N TYR A 314 -32.41 22.95 8.53
CA TYR A 314 -30.97 22.91 8.16
C TYR A 314 -30.64 21.84 7.11
N ARG A 315 -31.36 20.71 7.09
CA ARG A 315 -31.15 19.63 6.10
C ARG A 315 -31.77 19.91 4.73
N LEU A 316 -32.80 20.74 4.67
CA LEU A 316 -33.49 21.13 3.44
C LEU A 316 -32.97 22.48 2.88
N HIS A 317 -32.55 23.36 3.78
CA HIS A 317 -32.15 24.74 3.54
C HIS A 317 -30.85 25.12 4.29
N PRO A 318 -29.74 24.39 4.08
CA PRO A 318 -28.46 24.70 4.73
C PRO A 318 -27.92 26.10 4.37
N GLU A 319 -28.33 26.66 3.23
CA GLU A 319 -27.97 28.03 2.78
C GLU A 319 -28.47 29.14 3.73
N ARG A 320 -29.40 28.83 4.64
CA ARG A 320 -29.93 29.78 5.65
C ARG A 320 -29.09 29.84 6.92
N TYR A 321 -27.99 29.09 7.00
CA TYR A 321 -27.22 28.88 8.21
C TYR A 321 -25.76 29.30 8.03
N ARG A 322 -25.20 30.03 9.00
CA ARG A 322 -23.78 30.43 9.04
C ARG A 322 -22.98 29.54 9.99
N PRO A 323 -21.69 29.24 9.71
CA PRO A 323 -20.85 28.43 10.59
C PRO A 323 -20.41 29.23 11.83
N ILE A 324 -20.49 28.61 13.00
CA ILE A 324 -20.14 29.18 14.32
C ILE A 324 -19.24 28.27 15.16
N PHE A 325 -18.86 27.10 14.65
CA PHE A 325 -17.92 26.18 15.33
C PHE A 325 -16.59 26.87 15.70
N HIS A 326 -16.09 27.72 14.80
CA HIS A 326 -14.90 28.55 15.01
C HIS A 326 -15.05 29.61 16.12
N GLU A 327 -16.27 30.08 16.42
CA GLU A 327 -16.57 31.04 17.49
C GLU A 327 -16.76 30.33 18.83
N ARG A 328 -17.57 29.26 18.85
CA ARG A 328 -18.12 28.69 20.09
C ARG A 328 -17.39 27.46 20.63
N VAL A 329 -16.62 26.76 19.79
CA VAL A 329 -16.02 25.45 20.15
C VAL A 329 -14.51 25.46 19.94
N ALA A 330 -14.05 25.73 18.71
CA ALA A 330 -12.64 25.62 18.35
C ALA A 330 -11.64 26.41 19.24
N PRO A 331 -11.95 27.62 19.78
CA PRO A 331 -11.02 28.38 20.64
C PRO A 331 -10.62 27.71 21.96
N TYR A 332 -11.37 26.67 22.35
CA TYR A 332 -11.24 25.96 23.63
C TYR A 332 -10.69 24.53 23.48
N VAL A 333 -10.74 23.96 22.27
CA VAL A 333 -10.44 22.55 21.97
C VAL A 333 -8.93 22.32 21.77
N SER A 334 -8.46 21.18 22.28
CA SER A 334 -7.08 20.69 22.11
C SER A 334 -6.95 19.63 21.00
N VAL A 335 -7.94 18.74 20.87
CA VAL A 335 -7.99 17.69 19.85
C VAL A 335 -9.38 17.66 19.20
N LEU A 336 -9.45 17.73 17.87
CA LEU A 336 -10.70 17.58 17.12
C LEU A 336 -10.80 16.19 16.51
N VAL A 337 -11.84 15.43 16.84
CA VAL A 337 -12.21 14.19 16.14
C VAL A 337 -13.36 14.52 15.19
N ASN A 338 -13.02 14.74 13.92
CA ASN A 338 -13.97 14.96 12.85
C ASN A 338 -14.50 13.62 12.29
N GLY A 339 -15.80 13.56 12.06
CA GLY A 339 -16.49 12.35 11.59
C GLY A 339 -17.90 12.63 11.08
N ILE A 340 -18.16 13.87 10.64
CA ILE A 340 -19.41 14.27 10.01
C ILE A 340 -19.41 13.92 8.51
N TYR A 341 -20.61 13.73 7.96
CA TYR A 341 -20.81 13.80 6.52
C TYR A 341 -20.90 15.28 6.09
N TRP A 342 -20.33 15.63 4.95
CA TRP A 342 -20.40 16.97 4.37
C TRP A 342 -20.55 16.91 2.85
N ASP A 343 -21.24 17.91 2.29
CA ASP A 343 -21.26 18.21 0.86
C ASP A 343 -21.39 19.72 0.65
N GLN A 344 -21.16 20.19 -0.58
CA GLN A 344 -21.03 21.62 -0.92
C GLN A 344 -22.24 22.50 -0.58
N ARG A 345 -23.41 21.91 -0.29
CA ARG A 345 -24.60 22.67 0.17
C ARG A 345 -24.46 23.14 1.62
N TYR A 346 -23.68 22.44 2.43
CA TYR A 346 -23.53 22.69 3.86
C TYR A 346 -22.34 23.63 4.15
N PRO A 347 -22.47 24.55 5.13
CA PRO A 347 -21.33 25.30 5.64
C PRO A 347 -20.16 24.39 6.04
N ARG A 348 -18.91 24.83 5.81
CA ARG A 348 -17.73 24.12 6.32
C ARG A 348 -17.66 24.19 7.85
N LEU A 349 -17.02 23.20 8.46
CA LEU A 349 -16.77 23.17 9.91
C LEU A 349 -15.64 24.15 10.30
N LEU A 350 -14.56 24.21 9.50
CA LEU A 350 -13.51 25.21 9.58
C LEU A 350 -12.98 25.55 8.17
N THR A 351 -12.85 26.85 7.87
CA THR A 351 -12.12 27.37 6.71
C THR A 351 -10.63 27.56 7.02
N LYS A 352 -9.82 27.76 5.98
CA LYS A 352 -8.39 28.13 6.14
C LYS A 352 -8.22 29.46 6.88
N ALA A 353 -9.05 30.46 6.54
CA ALA A 353 -9.05 31.77 7.20
C ALA A 353 -9.35 31.66 8.70
N GLN A 354 -10.41 30.93 9.07
CA GLN A 354 -10.78 30.70 10.47
C GLN A 354 -9.69 29.96 11.25
N MET A 355 -9.02 28.98 10.62
CA MET A 355 -7.90 28.27 11.25
C MET A 355 -6.69 29.19 11.48
N LYS A 356 -6.44 30.15 10.57
CA LYS A 356 -5.39 31.16 10.70
C LYS A 356 -5.72 32.22 11.77
N GLU A 357 -6.97 32.63 11.88
CA GLU A 357 -7.48 33.49 12.96
C GLU A 357 -7.33 32.81 14.33
N LEU A 358 -7.80 31.56 14.47
CA LEU A 358 -7.66 30.73 15.69
C LEU A 358 -6.20 30.56 16.13
N TRP A 359 -5.27 30.52 15.18
CA TRP A 359 -3.83 30.45 15.43
C TRP A 359 -3.25 31.80 15.89
N ALA A 360 -3.66 32.91 15.27
CA ALA A 360 -3.18 34.25 15.57
C ALA A 360 -3.71 34.82 16.90
N PHE A 361 -4.97 34.53 17.27
CA PHE A 361 -5.76 35.24 18.29
C PHE A 361 -5.20 35.23 19.72
N ARG A 362 -4.20 34.40 20.04
CA ARG A 362 -3.52 34.40 21.37
C ARG A 362 -2.17 35.11 21.41
N SER A 363 -1.67 35.64 20.29
CA SER A 363 -0.34 36.28 20.20
C SER A 363 -0.30 37.71 20.78
N GLN A 364 -1.46 38.33 21.02
CA GLN A 364 -1.60 39.72 21.49
C GLN A 364 -2.20 39.83 22.90
N GLY A 365 -2.32 38.71 23.61
CA GLY A 365 -3.07 38.58 24.87
C GLY A 365 -2.26 38.74 26.15
N GLU A 366 -1.23 39.60 26.18
CA GLU A 366 -0.45 39.87 27.40
C GLU A 366 -0.21 41.37 27.59
N GLY A 367 -0.56 41.87 28.79
CA GLY A 367 -0.60 43.30 29.09
C GLY A 367 0.77 43.93 29.32
N GLY A 368 0.94 45.16 28.84
CA GLY A 368 2.21 45.89 28.95
C GLY A 368 2.68 46.09 30.39
N ARG A 369 3.92 45.68 30.66
CA ARG A 369 4.76 46.20 31.74
C ARG A 369 6.14 46.51 31.19
N GLU A 370 6.36 47.78 30.86
CA GLU A 370 7.69 48.30 30.59
C GLU A 370 8.55 48.11 31.86
N GLY A 371 9.63 47.32 31.75
CA GLY A 371 10.26 46.69 32.92
C GLY A 371 11.77 46.46 32.85
N GLY A 372 12.44 46.97 31.81
CA GLY A 372 13.89 47.24 31.81
C GLY A 372 14.86 46.08 32.02
N ARG A 373 15.38 45.52 30.92
CA ARG A 373 16.82 45.26 30.78
C ARG A 373 17.22 45.17 29.31
N GLU A 374 18.20 45.97 28.91
CA GLU A 374 18.82 45.88 27.60
C GLU A 374 19.84 44.74 27.59
N GLY A 375 19.84 43.94 26.51
CA GLY A 375 20.76 42.81 26.35
C GLY A 375 20.67 42.21 24.95
N THR A 376 21.70 42.47 24.15
CA THR A 376 22.12 41.75 22.92
C THR A 376 21.03 41.22 21.98
N GLU A 377 20.90 41.92 20.85
CA GLU A 377 20.56 41.45 19.51
C GLU A 377 20.29 39.94 19.34
N ASP A 378 19.02 39.56 19.43
CA ASP A 378 18.45 38.46 18.66
C ASP A 378 17.10 38.94 18.10
N LYS A 379 16.97 39.04 16.77
CA LYS A 379 15.90 39.81 16.11
C LYS A 379 15.26 39.10 14.91
N ASP A 380 15.15 37.79 15.00
CA ASP A 380 14.23 37.00 14.18
C ASP A 380 13.51 35.94 15.03
N GLN A 381 12.40 35.41 14.52
CA GLN A 381 11.60 34.33 15.15
C GLN A 381 10.83 34.65 16.45
N ALA A 382 10.13 35.79 16.50
CA ALA A 382 8.93 35.91 17.35
C ALA A 382 7.76 35.10 16.72
N ILE A 383 7.68 33.79 16.99
CA ILE A 383 6.75 32.87 16.32
C ILE A 383 5.33 33.01 16.88
N GLY A 384 4.42 33.57 16.08
CA GLY A 384 2.98 33.55 16.38
C GLY A 384 2.41 32.13 16.34
N GLY A 385 2.12 31.54 17.50
CA GLY A 385 1.49 30.21 17.59
C GLY A 385 1.62 29.48 18.94
N GLU A 386 2.56 29.85 19.81
CA GLU A 386 2.87 29.11 21.05
C GLU A 386 1.65 28.84 21.95
N LYS A 387 0.69 29.76 21.98
CA LYS A 387 -0.52 29.70 22.82
C LYS A 387 -1.77 29.17 22.09
N ALA A 388 -1.66 28.68 20.85
CA ALA A 388 -2.79 28.08 20.13
C ALA A 388 -3.24 26.77 20.78
N ARG A 389 -4.55 26.61 21.08
CA ARG A 389 -5.05 25.42 21.80
C ARG A 389 -5.17 24.17 20.95
N LEU A 390 -5.60 24.28 19.69
CA LEU A 390 -5.80 23.10 18.83
C LEU A 390 -4.43 22.53 18.44
N LEU A 391 -4.11 21.32 18.92
CA LEU A 391 -2.85 20.63 18.69
C LEU A 391 -2.98 19.47 17.69
N ALA A 392 -4.15 18.84 17.62
CA ALA A 392 -4.34 17.67 16.77
C ALA A 392 -5.76 17.55 16.20
N VAL A 393 -5.88 16.93 15.02
CA VAL A 393 -7.12 16.69 14.28
C VAL A 393 -7.10 15.25 13.73
N ALA A 394 -8.06 14.43 14.14
CA ALA A 394 -8.40 13.18 13.46
C ALA A 394 -9.56 13.44 12.50
N ASP A 395 -9.31 13.55 11.20
CA ASP A 395 -10.37 13.63 10.21
C ASP A 395 -10.73 12.27 9.63
N ILE A 396 -11.69 11.62 10.30
CA ILE A 396 -12.19 10.28 9.97
C ILE A 396 -13.29 10.35 8.88
N SER A 397 -13.70 11.55 8.43
CA SER A 397 -14.47 11.66 7.16
C SER A 397 -13.55 11.52 5.95
N CYS A 398 -12.31 12.02 6.05
CA CYS A 398 -11.28 11.93 5.01
C CYS A 398 -11.66 12.62 3.67
N ASP A 399 -12.69 13.48 3.68
CA ASP A 399 -13.09 14.29 2.52
C ASP A 399 -12.10 15.46 2.32
N VAL A 400 -11.09 15.27 1.45
CA VAL A 400 -10.11 16.31 1.07
C VAL A 400 -10.80 17.58 0.57
N HIS A 401 -10.42 18.73 1.13
CA HIS A 401 -11.10 20.03 0.96
C HIS A 401 -12.62 20.00 1.26
N GLY A 402 -13.05 19.11 2.17
CA GLY A 402 -14.44 18.92 2.58
C GLY A 402 -14.84 19.81 3.76
N SER A 403 -15.30 19.19 4.87
CA SER A 403 -15.72 19.91 6.08
C SER A 403 -14.59 20.71 6.73
N LEU A 404 -13.35 20.22 6.64
CA LEU A 404 -12.14 20.93 7.02
C LEU A 404 -11.40 21.35 5.74
N GLU A 405 -11.42 22.66 5.43
CA GLU A 405 -10.88 23.17 4.16
C GLU A 405 -9.37 22.95 4.02
N PHE A 406 -8.67 22.95 5.15
CA PHE A 406 -7.24 22.74 5.26
C PHE A 406 -6.81 21.27 5.18
N LEU A 407 -7.74 20.31 5.06
CA LEU A 407 -7.39 18.93 4.73
C LEU A 407 -6.98 18.85 3.25
N THR A 408 -5.69 19.04 2.97
CA THR A 408 -5.14 19.09 1.60
C THR A 408 -4.91 17.72 0.96
N ARG A 409 -4.90 16.64 1.76
CA ARG A 409 -4.58 15.27 1.34
C ARG A 409 -5.03 14.26 2.40
N THR A 410 -5.16 13.00 2.00
CA THR A 410 -5.31 11.86 2.92
C THR A 410 -3.96 11.43 3.49
N THR A 411 -3.96 10.60 4.54
CA THR A 411 -2.78 9.92 5.08
C THR A 411 -2.86 8.40 4.88
N SER A 412 -1.74 7.69 5.06
CA SER A 412 -1.66 6.22 4.94
C SER A 412 -1.32 5.58 6.28
N LEU A 413 -1.53 4.27 6.44
CA LEU A 413 -1.17 3.56 7.68
C LEU A 413 0.33 3.69 8.04
N GLU A 414 1.19 3.92 7.04
CA GLU A 414 2.64 4.06 7.22
C GLU A 414 3.06 5.47 7.63
N ARG A 415 2.26 6.47 7.26
CA ARG A 415 2.42 7.88 7.65
C ARG A 415 1.04 8.42 8.03
N PRO A 416 0.48 8.01 9.19
CA PRO A 416 -0.94 8.23 9.50
C PRO A 416 -1.28 9.68 9.82
N ILE A 417 -0.27 10.54 9.98
CA ILE A 417 -0.38 11.95 10.29
C ILE A 417 0.50 12.82 9.37
N PHE A 418 0.17 14.09 9.28
CA PHE A 418 1.04 15.17 8.79
C PHE A 418 0.88 16.42 9.68
N ASN A 419 1.71 17.44 9.49
CA ASN A 419 1.69 18.68 10.26
C ASN A 419 1.16 19.84 9.40
N TYR A 420 0.05 20.47 9.79
CA TYR A 420 -0.50 21.64 9.11
C TYR A 420 -0.07 22.93 9.80
N ARG A 421 0.45 23.88 9.01
CA ARG A 421 0.97 25.19 9.43
C ARG A 421 -0.07 26.28 9.08
N PRO A 422 -0.88 26.81 10.02
CA PRO A 422 -1.98 27.74 9.68
C PRO A 422 -1.51 29.15 9.25
N ASP A 423 -0.29 29.52 9.62
CA ASP A 423 0.41 30.73 9.21
C ASP A 423 0.82 30.70 7.73
N THR A 424 1.43 29.60 7.25
CA THR A 424 1.88 29.44 5.85
C THR A 424 0.91 28.67 4.95
N GLU A 425 -0.15 28.08 5.52
CA GLU A 425 -1.10 27.15 4.88
C GLU A 425 -0.46 25.88 4.27
N GLN A 426 0.73 25.50 4.74
CA GLN A 426 1.49 24.34 4.26
C GLN A 426 1.15 23.07 5.05
N SER A 427 1.27 21.93 4.37
CA SER A 427 1.15 20.59 4.93
C SER A 427 2.52 19.90 4.85
N LEU A 428 3.19 19.70 5.98
CA LEU A 428 4.54 19.15 6.10
C LEU A 428 4.48 17.68 6.55
N GLU A 429 5.45 16.86 6.14
CA GLU A 429 5.63 15.50 6.69
C GLU A 429 6.05 15.55 8.17
N GLU A 430 6.95 16.46 8.52
CA GLU A 430 7.57 16.51 9.84
C GLU A 430 6.72 17.26 10.89
N VAL A 431 6.64 16.66 12.08
CA VAL A 431 5.99 17.26 13.25
C VAL A 431 7.01 18.15 13.98
N ASP A 432 7.13 19.40 13.54
CA ASP A 432 8.08 20.39 14.06
C ASP A 432 7.59 21.15 15.31
N GLY A 433 6.46 20.71 15.89
CA GLY A 433 5.80 21.36 17.03
C GLY A 433 5.00 22.62 16.67
N ARG A 434 5.32 23.29 15.55
CA ARG A 434 4.78 24.62 15.18
C ARG A 434 3.52 24.55 14.33
N GLY A 435 2.66 23.55 14.57
CA GLY A 435 1.42 23.39 13.83
C GLY A 435 0.38 22.52 14.53
N VAL A 436 -0.61 22.11 13.73
CA VAL A 436 -1.68 21.18 14.09
C VAL A 436 -1.39 19.85 13.41
N VAL A 437 -1.27 18.77 14.17
CA VAL A 437 -1.08 17.43 13.61
C VAL A 437 -2.42 16.90 13.09
N VAL A 438 -2.49 16.60 11.79
CA VAL A 438 -3.69 16.11 11.10
C VAL A 438 -3.50 14.66 10.68
N GLY A 439 -4.34 13.75 11.16
CA GLY A 439 -4.45 12.38 10.67
C GLY A 439 -5.77 12.17 9.94
N ALA A 440 -5.71 11.66 8.72
CA ALA A 440 -6.86 11.46 7.83
C ALA A 440 -6.67 10.18 6.97
N VAL A 441 -6.60 9.02 7.63
CA VAL A 441 -6.38 7.74 6.97
C VAL A 441 -7.70 7.23 6.35
N ASP A 442 -7.70 6.98 5.05
CA ASP A 442 -8.90 6.63 4.26
C ASP A 442 -9.44 5.21 4.52
N ILE A 443 -8.58 4.30 4.99
CA ILE A 443 -8.91 2.89 5.25
C ILE A 443 -8.75 2.44 6.72
N LEU A 444 -8.82 3.35 7.71
CA LEU A 444 -8.64 3.09 9.16
C LEU A 444 -9.10 1.72 9.71
N PRO A 445 -10.28 1.15 9.36
CA PRO A 445 -10.67 -0.17 9.87
C PRO A 445 -9.77 -1.34 9.43
N ALA A 446 -8.84 -1.14 8.49
CA ALA A 446 -7.80 -2.10 8.12
C ALA A 446 -6.72 -2.29 9.20
N GLU A 447 -6.64 -1.36 10.17
CA GLU A 447 -5.79 -1.46 11.36
C GLU A 447 -6.36 -2.43 12.40
N LEU A 448 -7.67 -2.67 12.36
CA LEU A 448 -8.40 -3.60 13.23
C LEU A 448 -9.12 -4.70 12.40
N PRO A 449 -8.41 -5.43 11.52
CA PRO A 449 -9.04 -6.12 10.41
C PRO A 449 -9.83 -7.36 10.82
N GLN A 450 -9.47 -8.01 11.94
CA GLN A 450 -10.22 -9.17 12.46
C GLN A 450 -11.58 -8.70 12.99
N GLU A 451 -11.60 -7.78 13.95
CA GLU A 451 -12.83 -7.29 14.59
C GLU A 451 -13.73 -6.54 13.60
N ALA A 452 -13.14 -5.79 12.66
CA ALA A 452 -13.86 -5.17 11.56
C ALA A 452 -14.55 -6.23 10.67
N SER A 453 -13.84 -7.29 10.25
CA SER A 453 -14.41 -8.40 9.46
C SER A 453 -15.43 -9.24 10.25
N LEU A 454 -15.25 -9.33 11.57
CA LEU A 454 -16.16 -10.03 12.47
C LEU A 454 -17.52 -9.34 12.50
N ALA A 455 -17.54 -8.05 12.85
CA ALA A 455 -18.77 -7.27 12.96
C ALA A 455 -19.42 -6.96 11.60
N PHE A 456 -18.61 -6.79 10.54
CA PHE A 456 -19.12 -6.64 9.17
C PHE A 456 -19.82 -7.92 8.69
N GLY A 457 -19.22 -9.08 8.95
CA GLY A 457 -19.84 -10.36 8.66
C GLY A 457 -21.11 -10.64 9.47
N ASP A 458 -21.18 -10.19 10.74
CA ASP A 458 -22.38 -10.30 11.57
C ASP A 458 -23.56 -9.51 10.96
N ALA A 459 -23.29 -8.33 10.39
CA ALA A 459 -24.30 -7.51 9.70
C ALA A 459 -24.69 -8.07 8.32
N LEU A 460 -23.75 -8.70 7.60
CA LEU A 460 -23.98 -9.22 6.24
C LEU A 460 -24.65 -10.62 6.24
N LEU A 461 -24.28 -11.50 7.18
CA LEU A 461 -24.72 -12.90 7.24
C LEU A 461 -26.25 -13.11 7.19
N PRO A 462 -27.12 -12.28 7.81
CA PRO A 462 -28.56 -12.44 7.71
C PRO A 462 -29.11 -12.30 6.28
N LEU A 463 -28.44 -11.54 5.42
CA LEU A 463 -28.91 -11.18 4.07
C LEU A 463 -28.55 -12.25 3.02
N LEU A 464 -27.42 -12.94 3.19
CA LEU A 464 -26.86 -13.86 2.19
C LEU A 464 -27.76 -15.08 1.86
N PRO A 465 -28.38 -15.79 2.83
CA PRO A 465 -29.20 -16.96 2.50
C PRO A 465 -30.41 -16.62 1.64
N ALA A 466 -31.00 -15.43 1.83
CA ALA A 466 -32.16 -14.99 1.05
C ALA A 466 -31.77 -14.61 -0.40
N LEU A 467 -30.61 -13.97 -0.58
CA LEU A 467 -30.03 -13.63 -1.90
C LEU A 467 -29.74 -14.88 -2.78
N LEU A 468 -29.51 -16.03 -2.15
CA LEU A 468 -29.28 -17.33 -2.80
C LEU A 468 -30.56 -18.18 -2.97
N SER A 469 -31.68 -17.77 -2.36
CA SER A 469 -32.89 -18.60 -2.29
C SER A 469 -33.93 -18.25 -3.36
N GLY A 470 -34.57 -19.28 -3.89
CA GLY A 470 -35.95 -19.24 -4.42
C GLY A 470 -36.17 -18.45 -5.70
N GLU A 471 -36.06 -17.13 -5.64
CA GLU A 471 -36.54 -16.18 -6.67
C GLU A 471 -35.47 -15.13 -7.01
N GLY A 472 -34.93 -14.43 -6.00
CA GLY A 472 -33.79 -13.51 -6.17
C GLY A 472 -32.53 -14.17 -6.76
N GLY A 473 -32.43 -15.50 -6.67
CA GLY A 473 -31.40 -16.35 -7.29
C GLY A 473 -31.67 -16.80 -8.74
N LYS A 474 -32.93 -16.84 -9.22
CA LYS A 474 -33.29 -17.33 -10.57
C LYS A 474 -32.86 -16.38 -11.69
N GLU A 475 -32.67 -16.91 -12.90
CA GLU A 475 -32.34 -16.13 -14.12
C GLU A 475 -33.44 -15.15 -14.57
N GLY A 476 -34.65 -15.23 -14.00
CA GLY A 476 -35.77 -14.30 -14.27
C GLY A 476 -36.27 -13.50 -13.05
N GLY A 477 -35.59 -13.57 -11.90
CA GLY A 477 -36.01 -12.84 -10.70
C GLY A 477 -35.59 -11.37 -10.72
N GLY A 478 -36.56 -10.46 -10.71
CA GLY A 478 -36.35 -9.01 -10.64
C GLY A 478 -35.91 -8.49 -9.27
N GLU A 479 -35.59 -7.21 -9.18
CA GLU A 479 -35.08 -6.56 -7.95
C GLU A 479 -36.07 -6.61 -6.78
N ASP A 480 -37.38 -6.59 -7.04
CA ASP A 480 -38.42 -6.77 -6.01
C ASP A 480 -38.37 -8.13 -5.30
N ALA A 481 -37.78 -9.16 -5.90
CA ALA A 481 -37.61 -10.46 -5.27
C ALA A 481 -36.45 -10.50 -4.24
N LEU A 482 -35.74 -9.38 -4.04
CA LEU A 482 -34.70 -9.25 -3.01
C LEU A 482 -35.29 -8.82 -1.65
N PRO A 483 -34.66 -9.25 -0.53
CA PRO A 483 -34.91 -8.68 0.80
C PRO A 483 -34.84 -7.16 0.75
N LEU A 484 -35.74 -6.49 1.47
CA LEU A 484 -35.87 -5.02 1.44
C LEU A 484 -34.51 -4.30 1.58
N PRO A 485 -33.60 -4.65 2.50
CA PRO A 485 -32.30 -3.98 2.63
C PRO A 485 -31.34 -4.09 1.44
N LEU A 486 -31.55 -5.07 0.55
CA LEU A 486 -30.71 -5.29 -0.63
C LEU A 486 -31.25 -4.63 -1.90
N ARG A 487 -32.49 -4.12 -1.92
CA ARG A 487 -33.11 -3.57 -3.14
C ARG A 487 -32.35 -2.35 -3.68
N GLY A 488 -32.18 -1.31 -2.86
CA GLY A 488 -31.39 -0.13 -3.20
C GLY A 488 -29.89 -0.39 -3.35
N ALA A 489 -29.39 -1.56 -2.97
CA ALA A 489 -27.98 -1.93 -3.13
C ALA A 489 -27.62 -2.33 -4.57
N VAL A 490 -28.59 -2.71 -5.42
CA VAL A 490 -28.34 -3.17 -6.80
C VAL A 490 -27.99 -2.00 -7.70
N ILE A 491 -26.71 -1.91 -8.09
CA ILE A 491 -26.18 -0.89 -8.99
C ILE A 491 -26.40 -1.29 -10.45
N THR A 492 -26.10 -2.55 -10.79
CA THR A 492 -26.32 -3.12 -12.13
C THR A 492 -27.15 -4.40 -12.09
N THR A 493 -27.98 -4.59 -13.11
CA THR A 493 -28.78 -5.80 -13.31
C THR A 493 -27.92 -7.01 -13.74
N ARG A 494 -28.53 -8.21 -13.79
CA ARG A 494 -27.90 -9.41 -14.41
C ARG A 494 -27.63 -9.25 -15.92
N GLN A 495 -28.08 -8.17 -16.53
CA GLN A 495 -27.85 -7.83 -17.93
C GLN A 495 -26.74 -6.78 -18.10
N GLY A 496 -26.14 -6.29 -17.01
CA GLY A 496 -25.13 -5.24 -17.04
C GLY A 496 -25.70 -3.84 -17.31
N VAL A 497 -26.96 -3.61 -16.98
CA VAL A 497 -27.63 -2.30 -17.14
C VAL A 497 -27.70 -1.61 -15.77
N LEU A 498 -27.50 -0.29 -15.70
CA LEU A 498 -27.72 0.47 -14.47
C LEU A 498 -29.21 0.46 -14.10
N THR A 499 -29.53 0.19 -12.83
CA THR A 499 -30.92 0.31 -12.33
C THR A 499 -31.33 1.79 -12.29
N GLU A 500 -32.63 2.09 -12.28
CA GLU A 500 -33.16 3.45 -12.46
C GLU A 500 -32.50 4.46 -11.49
N SER A 501 -32.41 4.08 -10.22
CA SER A 501 -31.81 4.84 -9.13
C SER A 501 -30.32 5.20 -9.34
N TYR A 502 -29.63 4.55 -10.28
CA TYR A 502 -28.20 4.74 -10.57
C TYR A 502 -27.87 5.24 -11.99
N ARG A 503 -28.87 5.50 -12.84
CA ARG A 503 -28.66 6.10 -14.18
C ARG A 503 -27.92 7.44 -14.15
N TYR A 504 -28.07 8.21 -13.07
CA TYR A 504 -27.35 9.47 -12.85
C TYR A 504 -25.81 9.33 -12.88
N ILE A 505 -25.24 8.13 -12.68
CA ILE A 505 -23.80 7.90 -12.74
C ILE A 505 -23.25 8.18 -14.15
N ASP A 506 -24.00 7.84 -15.21
CA ASP A 506 -23.59 8.15 -16.59
C ASP A 506 -23.58 9.67 -16.86
N VAL A 507 -24.45 10.44 -16.18
CA VAL A 507 -24.46 11.92 -16.23
C VAL A 507 -23.28 12.52 -15.48
N LEU A 508 -23.07 12.14 -14.20
CA LEU A 508 -21.93 12.61 -13.41
C LEU A 508 -20.58 12.30 -14.07
N ARG A 509 -20.47 11.13 -14.70
CA ARG A 509 -19.28 10.76 -15.48
C ARG A 509 -19.06 11.71 -16.66
N ALA A 510 -20.10 12.05 -17.41
CA ALA A 510 -20.01 13.01 -18.52
C ALA A 510 -19.65 14.41 -18.02
N GLU A 511 -20.17 14.84 -16.87
CA GLU A 511 -19.83 16.12 -16.24
C GLU A 511 -18.38 16.16 -15.75
N HIS A 512 -17.90 15.11 -15.08
CA HIS A 512 -16.49 15.00 -14.65
C HIS A 512 -15.51 15.01 -15.83
N VAL A 513 -15.85 14.32 -16.94
CA VAL A 513 -15.03 14.36 -18.18
C VAL A 513 -15.04 15.76 -18.80
N ARG A 514 -16.20 16.42 -18.88
CA ARG A 514 -16.31 17.81 -19.38
C ARG A 514 -15.52 18.79 -18.51
N ALA A 515 -15.57 18.64 -17.18
CA ALA A 515 -14.84 19.48 -16.23
C ALA A 515 -13.32 19.31 -16.38
N ALA A 516 -12.83 18.08 -16.52
CA ALA A 516 -11.42 17.82 -16.82
C ALA A 516 -11.00 18.48 -18.15
N GLN A 517 -11.78 18.28 -19.22
CA GLN A 517 -11.54 18.90 -20.54
C GLN A 517 -11.66 20.43 -20.55
N LEU A 518 -12.30 21.04 -19.54
CA LEU A 518 -12.33 22.49 -19.38
C LEU A 518 -11.09 22.98 -18.61
N PHE A 519 -10.70 22.25 -17.57
CA PHE A 519 -9.50 22.50 -16.77
C PHE A 519 -8.22 22.44 -17.63
N GLU A 520 -8.11 21.45 -18.51
CA GLU A 520 -7.02 21.35 -19.52
C GLU A 520 -6.91 22.63 -20.37
N ARG A 521 -8.05 23.10 -20.91
CA ARG A 521 -8.12 24.27 -21.80
C ARG A 521 -7.85 25.61 -21.10
N VAL A 522 -8.05 25.68 -19.78
CA VAL A 522 -7.77 26.90 -18.98
C VAL A 522 -6.34 26.92 -18.44
N HIS A 523 -5.77 25.76 -18.09
CA HIS A 523 -4.47 25.68 -17.39
C HIS A 523 -3.30 25.14 -18.22
N GLY A 524 -3.52 24.77 -19.48
CA GLY A 524 -2.43 24.49 -20.44
C GLY A 524 -1.57 23.27 -20.12
N ARG A 525 -2.10 22.31 -19.35
CA ARG A 525 -1.45 21.03 -19.02
C ARG A 525 -2.33 19.87 -19.50
N PRO A 526 -1.78 18.83 -20.16
CA PRO A 526 -2.56 17.70 -20.65
C PRO A 526 -2.97 16.75 -19.52
N VAL A 527 -4.26 16.51 -19.38
CA VAL A 527 -4.86 15.35 -18.68
C VAL A 527 -5.15 14.21 -19.69
N GLN A 528 -5.04 14.50 -20.99
CA GLN A 528 -5.06 13.63 -22.17
C GLN A 528 -4.77 12.14 -21.90
N ALA A 529 -3.64 11.82 -21.26
CA ALA A 529 -3.21 10.44 -20.96
C ALA A 529 -4.17 9.61 -20.09
N ARG A 530 -5.08 10.25 -19.33
CA ARG A 530 -6.16 9.59 -18.60
C ARG A 530 -7.49 9.57 -19.36
N VAL A 531 -7.71 10.45 -20.33
CA VAL A 531 -8.97 10.54 -21.10
C VAL A 531 -8.94 9.61 -22.31
N GLU A 532 -7.83 9.58 -23.06
CA GLU A 532 -7.68 8.74 -24.26
C GLU A 532 -7.63 7.25 -23.92
N ALA A 533 -7.07 6.89 -22.76
CA ALA A 533 -7.07 5.53 -22.25
C ALA A 533 -8.47 5.01 -21.83
N MET A 534 -9.51 5.85 -21.86
CA MET A 534 -10.87 5.51 -21.42
C MET A 534 -11.91 5.47 -22.56
N GLN A 535 -11.49 5.57 -23.83
CA GLN A 535 -12.38 5.31 -24.98
C GLN A 535 -12.20 3.88 -25.51
N PRO A 536 -13.20 2.98 -25.38
CA PRO A 536 -13.24 1.79 -26.20
C PRO A 536 -13.59 2.19 -27.65
N SER A 537 -12.93 1.58 -28.63
CA SER A 537 -13.34 1.72 -30.02
C SER A 537 -14.75 1.14 -30.23
N LEU A 538 -15.67 1.98 -30.72
CA LEU A 538 -16.96 1.51 -31.21
C LEU A 538 -16.72 0.51 -32.36
N PRO A 539 -17.41 -0.64 -32.39
CA PRO A 539 -17.29 -1.57 -33.50
C PRO A 539 -17.82 -0.93 -34.80
N PRO A 540 -17.23 -1.24 -35.96
CA PRO A 540 -17.74 -0.74 -37.23
C PRO A 540 -19.16 -1.28 -37.48
N SER A 541 -20.10 -0.35 -37.66
CA SER A 541 -21.45 -0.50 -38.24
C SER A 541 -22.09 -1.90 -38.25
N LEU A 542 -23.14 -2.08 -37.44
CA LEU A 542 -24.21 -3.03 -37.78
C LEU A 542 -24.74 -2.73 -39.20
N PRO A 543 -25.05 -3.75 -40.02
CA PRO A 543 -25.47 -3.55 -41.41
C PRO A 543 -26.81 -2.82 -41.49
N SER A 544 -26.88 -1.77 -42.31
CA SER A 544 -28.08 -0.96 -42.48
C SER A 544 -29.11 -1.65 -43.39
N SER A 545 -30.18 -2.18 -42.81
CA SER A 545 -31.36 -2.63 -43.56
C SER A 545 -32.68 -2.32 -42.82
N LEU A 546 -32.86 -1.06 -42.45
CA LEU A 546 -34.18 -0.48 -42.13
C LEU A 546 -34.43 0.68 -43.10
N ALA A 547 -35.66 0.78 -43.60
CA ALA A 547 -36.03 1.71 -44.66
C ALA A 547 -36.07 3.17 -44.16
N PRO A 548 -35.84 4.17 -45.04
CA PRO A 548 -35.94 5.57 -44.66
C PRO A 548 -37.38 5.94 -44.27
N SER A 549 -37.53 6.53 -43.08
CA SER A 549 -38.76 7.20 -42.66
C SER A 549 -38.85 8.61 -43.29
N PRO A 550 -40.03 9.21 -43.46
CA PRO A 550 -40.15 10.57 -43.99
C PRO A 550 -39.47 11.60 -43.07
N ALA A 551 -38.81 12.59 -43.66
CA ALA A 551 -38.31 13.75 -42.93
C ALA A 551 -39.47 14.54 -42.32
N TRP A 552 -39.29 15.04 -41.10
CA TRP A 552 -40.31 15.80 -40.39
C TRP A 552 -40.45 17.23 -40.98
N PRO A 553 -41.66 17.80 -40.98
CA PRO A 553 -41.83 19.22 -41.26
C PRO A 553 -41.05 20.07 -40.25
N HIS A 554 -40.35 21.09 -40.75
CA HIS A 554 -39.43 21.91 -39.98
C HIS A 554 -39.49 23.39 -40.37
N THR A 555 -39.17 24.25 -39.41
CA THR A 555 -39.15 25.72 -39.52
C THR A 555 -38.01 26.30 -38.68
N ALA A 556 -37.70 27.59 -38.84
CA ALA A 556 -36.63 28.24 -38.08
C ALA A 556 -37.15 29.47 -37.33
N LEU A 557 -36.92 29.53 -36.01
CA LEU A 557 -37.36 30.60 -35.11
C LEU A 557 -36.18 31.43 -34.61
N SER A 558 -36.15 32.71 -34.96
CA SER A 558 -35.25 33.70 -34.38
C SER A 558 -35.88 34.31 -33.14
N LEU A 559 -35.32 33.96 -31.97
CA LEU A 559 -35.66 34.44 -30.64
C LEU A 559 -34.67 35.56 -30.27
N ARG A 560 -35.14 36.70 -29.75
CA ARG A 560 -34.25 37.80 -29.32
C ARG A 560 -34.76 38.50 -28.07
N GLY A 561 -33.96 38.51 -26.99
CA GLY A 561 -34.31 39.09 -25.69
C GLY A 561 -33.36 38.66 -24.55
N HIS A 562 -33.82 38.71 -23.31
CA HIS A 562 -33.12 38.20 -22.12
C HIS A 562 -33.39 36.70 -21.92
N LEU A 563 -33.00 35.93 -22.94
CA LEU A 563 -33.40 34.52 -23.13
C LEU A 563 -32.82 33.58 -22.06
N PHE A 564 -31.59 33.84 -21.61
CA PHE A 564 -30.82 32.94 -20.74
C PHE A 564 -30.94 33.34 -19.26
N ASP A 565 -30.79 34.62 -18.95
CA ASP A 565 -30.84 35.17 -17.58
C ASP A 565 -32.27 35.29 -17.01
N LYS A 566 -33.29 35.00 -17.83
CA LYS A 566 -34.69 34.76 -17.41
C LYS A 566 -35.15 33.32 -17.66
N GLY A 567 -34.28 32.44 -18.17
CA GLY A 567 -34.62 31.03 -18.43
C GLY A 567 -35.70 30.79 -19.49
N LEU A 568 -36.04 31.80 -20.30
CA LEU A 568 -37.04 31.68 -21.37
C LEU A 568 -36.61 30.68 -22.44
N ILE A 569 -35.31 30.62 -22.78
CA ILE A 569 -34.82 29.68 -23.80
C ILE A 569 -35.10 28.23 -23.40
N ASN A 570 -34.84 27.84 -22.14
CA ASN A 570 -35.07 26.48 -21.67
C ASN A 570 -36.56 26.11 -21.78
N GLN A 571 -37.46 27.00 -21.32
CA GLN A 571 -38.91 26.80 -21.43
C GLN A 571 -39.41 26.72 -22.89
N VAL A 572 -38.72 27.37 -23.83
CA VAL A 572 -38.98 27.25 -25.27
C VAL A 572 -38.55 25.88 -25.80
N LEU A 573 -37.42 25.33 -25.34
CA LEU A 573 -36.99 23.96 -25.68
C LEU A 573 -37.93 22.91 -25.05
N ASP A 574 -38.31 23.09 -23.78
CA ASP A 574 -39.29 22.24 -23.08
C ASP A 574 -40.62 22.14 -23.85
N VAL A 575 -41.08 23.24 -24.47
CA VAL A 575 -42.29 23.28 -25.31
C VAL A 575 -42.14 22.51 -26.64
N VAL A 576 -40.93 22.37 -27.17
CA VAL A 576 -40.64 21.51 -28.33
C VAL A 576 -40.64 20.04 -27.91
N GLU A 577 -39.88 19.67 -26.87
CA GLU A 577 -39.71 18.28 -26.43
C GLU A 577 -41.00 17.69 -25.86
N ALA A 578 -41.76 18.45 -25.06
CA ALA A 578 -43.06 18.03 -24.52
C ALA A 578 -44.15 17.83 -25.60
N ARG A 579 -43.83 18.16 -26.86
CA ARG A 579 -44.65 17.94 -28.05
C ARG A 579 -44.09 16.86 -28.99
N GLY A 580 -43.04 16.16 -28.57
CA GLY A 580 -42.37 15.16 -29.40
C GLY A 580 -41.62 15.76 -30.59
N GLY A 581 -41.43 17.09 -30.64
CA GLY A 581 -40.58 17.73 -31.63
C GLY A 581 -39.10 17.61 -31.26
N ALA A 582 -38.24 17.86 -32.23
CA ALA A 582 -36.80 18.01 -32.07
C ALA A 582 -36.37 19.42 -32.47
N PHE A 583 -35.20 19.84 -32.02
CA PHE A 583 -34.64 21.15 -32.37
C PHE A 583 -33.13 21.10 -32.56
N ALA A 584 -32.63 22.06 -33.33
CA ALA A 584 -31.22 22.38 -33.46
C ALA A 584 -31.00 23.88 -33.24
N ILE A 585 -30.06 24.25 -32.39
CA ILE A 585 -29.66 25.65 -32.20
C ILE A 585 -28.66 26.01 -33.31
N GLY A 586 -29.16 26.58 -34.41
CA GLY A 586 -28.36 26.88 -35.60
C GLY A 586 -27.38 28.03 -35.39
N GLN A 587 -27.78 29.07 -34.65
CA GLN A 587 -26.88 30.19 -34.31
C GLN A 587 -27.28 30.82 -32.97
N CYS A 588 -26.31 31.04 -32.07
CA CYS A 588 -26.57 31.48 -30.70
C CYS A 588 -25.56 32.54 -30.27
N GLU A 589 -26.03 33.76 -30.01
CA GLU A 589 -25.23 34.87 -29.48
C GLU A 589 -25.71 35.23 -28.08
N VAL A 590 -25.00 34.71 -27.07
CA VAL A 590 -25.30 34.95 -25.65
C VAL A 590 -24.61 36.22 -25.19
N ARG A 591 -25.41 37.20 -24.75
CA ARG A 591 -24.99 38.54 -24.35
C ARG A 591 -25.13 38.69 -22.82
N PRO A 592 -24.03 38.84 -22.06
CA PRO A 592 -24.08 38.73 -20.59
C PRO A 592 -24.45 40.06 -19.90
N ASN A 593 -25.67 40.13 -19.36
CA ASN A 593 -26.09 41.21 -18.46
C ASN A 593 -25.20 41.25 -17.19
N ARG A 594 -24.35 42.28 -17.06
CA ARG A 594 -23.54 42.54 -15.85
C ARG A 594 -24.01 43.84 -15.18
N GLY A 595 -24.62 43.74 -13.99
CA GLY A 595 -25.00 44.92 -13.19
C GLY A 595 -23.79 45.58 -12.51
N GLN A 596 -23.80 46.87 -12.18
CA GLN A 596 -24.83 47.89 -12.40
C GLN A 596 -24.31 49.03 -13.30
N GLY A 597 -25.23 49.75 -13.97
CA GLY A 597 -24.95 51.09 -14.53
C GLY A 597 -24.76 51.20 -16.05
N TRP A 598 -24.69 50.09 -16.79
CA TRP A 598 -24.54 50.09 -18.25
C TRP A 598 -25.68 49.30 -18.93
N GLN A 599 -25.84 49.48 -20.24
CA GLN A 599 -27.07 49.07 -20.97
C GLN A 599 -27.33 47.57 -20.93
N LYS A 600 -28.62 47.19 -20.83
CA LYS A 600 -29.10 45.82 -21.08
C LYS A 600 -28.69 45.37 -22.47
N GLU A 601 -28.01 44.24 -22.60
CA GLU A 601 -27.72 43.62 -23.90
C GLU A 601 -28.62 42.40 -24.11
N ILE A 602 -29.30 42.35 -25.26
CA ILE A 602 -30.25 41.29 -25.60
C ILE A 602 -29.56 40.17 -26.41
N SER A 603 -29.70 38.93 -25.94
CA SER A 603 -29.19 37.73 -26.60
C SER A 603 -30.06 37.37 -27.80
N THR A 604 -29.50 36.69 -28.79
CA THR A 604 -30.23 36.23 -29.99
C THR A 604 -29.96 34.75 -30.25
N VAL A 605 -31.00 33.97 -30.50
CA VAL A 605 -30.93 32.52 -30.79
C VAL A 605 -31.77 32.21 -32.01
N LEU A 606 -31.15 31.61 -33.03
CA LEU A 606 -31.84 30.94 -34.13
C LEU A 606 -31.99 29.46 -33.80
N LEU A 607 -33.25 29.04 -33.63
CA LEU A 607 -33.67 27.69 -33.28
C LEU A 607 -34.39 27.07 -34.47
N GLU A 608 -33.77 26.09 -35.13
CA GLU A 608 -34.44 25.23 -36.10
C GLU A 608 -35.25 24.19 -35.32
N VAL A 609 -36.51 23.97 -35.69
CA VAL A 609 -37.46 23.11 -34.99
C VAL A 609 -38.15 22.21 -36.00
N GLU A 610 -38.22 20.91 -35.72
CA GLU A 610 -38.97 19.92 -36.50
C GLU A 610 -39.96 19.16 -35.60
N ALA A 611 -41.08 18.71 -36.15
CA ALA A 611 -42.12 18.01 -35.38
C ALA A 611 -42.78 16.89 -36.20
N PRO A 612 -43.35 15.85 -35.57
CA PRO A 612 -43.92 14.69 -36.28
C PRO A 612 -44.99 15.04 -37.32
N THR A 613 -45.72 16.14 -37.11
CA THR A 613 -46.73 16.65 -38.02
C THR A 613 -46.67 18.17 -38.17
N GLN A 614 -47.12 18.69 -39.33
CA GLN A 614 -47.16 20.13 -39.61
C GLN A 614 -48.06 20.88 -38.61
N GLY A 615 -49.15 20.26 -38.17
CA GLY A 615 -50.04 20.84 -37.16
C GLY A 615 -49.39 20.94 -35.77
N GLU A 616 -48.57 19.97 -35.38
CA GLU A 616 -47.79 20.06 -34.13
C GLU A 616 -46.67 21.08 -34.23
N LEU A 617 -46.03 21.22 -35.39
CA LEU A 617 -45.05 22.29 -35.63
C LEU A 617 -45.68 23.68 -35.44
N GLU A 618 -46.80 23.95 -36.11
CA GLU A 618 -47.54 25.21 -35.99
C GLU A 618 -48.02 25.47 -34.54
N GLU A 619 -48.47 24.43 -33.84
CA GLU A 619 -48.94 24.46 -32.46
C GLU A 619 -47.79 24.53 -31.42
N ILE A 620 -46.55 24.20 -31.79
CA ILE A 620 -45.31 24.52 -31.06
C ILE A 620 -44.96 25.99 -31.27
N VAL A 621 -44.82 26.45 -32.52
CA VAL A 621 -44.46 27.85 -32.85
C VAL A 621 -45.43 28.84 -32.20
N ARG A 622 -46.74 28.55 -32.26
CA ARG A 622 -47.80 29.35 -31.62
C ARG A 622 -47.62 29.46 -30.11
N ARG A 623 -47.16 28.40 -29.44
CA ARG A 623 -46.87 28.43 -27.99
C ARG A 623 -45.57 29.15 -27.67
N VAL A 624 -44.52 28.95 -28.46
CA VAL A 624 -43.23 29.65 -28.29
C VAL A 624 -43.40 31.17 -28.38
N ARG A 625 -44.22 31.66 -29.33
CA ARG A 625 -44.65 33.07 -29.39
C ARG A 625 -45.35 33.51 -28.10
N GLY A 626 -46.43 32.83 -27.72
CA GLY A 626 -47.21 33.19 -26.53
C GLY A 626 -46.43 33.08 -25.21
N LEU A 627 -45.38 32.26 -25.12
CA LEU A 627 -44.53 32.13 -23.93
C LEU A 627 -43.53 33.30 -23.82
N ALA A 628 -43.05 33.83 -24.95
CA ALA A 628 -42.32 35.10 -24.99
C ALA A 628 -43.22 36.28 -24.61
N ASP A 629 -44.45 36.34 -25.15
CA ASP A 629 -45.43 37.40 -24.83
C ASP A 629 -45.83 37.39 -23.35
N LEU A 630 -45.97 36.21 -22.73
CA LEU A 630 -46.29 36.06 -21.30
C LEU A 630 -45.12 36.41 -20.36
N MET A 631 -43.88 36.40 -20.87
CA MET A 631 -42.68 36.74 -20.10
C MET A 631 -42.19 38.16 -20.44
N GLU A 632 -43.01 39.18 -20.19
CA GLU A 632 -42.69 40.60 -20.46
C GLU A 632 -41.28 40.99 -19.96
N ALA A 633 -40.88 40.51 -18.77
CA ALA A 633 -39.58 40.77 -18.15
C ALA A 633 -38.36 40.14 -18.87
N ALA A 634 -38.59 39.32 -19.92
CA ALA A 634 -37.58 38.82 -20.83
C ALA A 634 -37.43 39.69 -22.09
N GLU A 635 -38.33 40.66 -22.33
CA GLU A 635 -38.29 41.60 -23.46
C GLU A 635 -38.08 40.89 -24.82
N ALA A 636 -38.73 39.73 -24.98
CA ALA A 636 -38.39 38.77 -26.01
C ALA A 636 -39.29 38.85 -27.25
N THR A 637 -38.68 38.82 -28.43
CA THR A 637 -39.35 38.81 -29.74
C THR A 637 -39.08 37.51 -30.49
N VAL A 638 -40.07 37.01 -31.23
CA VAL A 638 -40.01 35.71 -31.93
C VAL A 638 -40.40 35.86 -33.40
N THR A 639 -39.42 35.69 -34.30
CA THR A 639 -39.61 35.79 -35.77
C THR A 639 -39.39 34.43 -36.42
N GLU A 640 -40.14 34.08 -37.47
CA GLU A 640 -40.05 32.79 -38.16
C GLU A 640 -39.50 32.93 -39.58
N MET A 641 -38.67 31.98 -40.00
CA MET A 641 -37.87 32.02 -41.24
C MET A 641 -37.87 30.66 -41.95
N LYS A 642 -37.58 30.66 -43.26
CA LYS A 642 -37.56 29.45 -44.09
C LYS A 642 -36.16 28.79 -44.17
N PRO A 643 -36.08 27.45 -44.19
CA PRO A 643 -34.83 26.69 -44.23
C PRO A 643 -34.20 26.55 -45.65
N PRO A 644 -32.88 26.31 -45.76
CA PRO A 644 -32.14 26.08 -47.01
C PRO A 644 -32.12 24.60 -47.49
N SER A 645 -31.45 24.29 -48.63
CA SER A 645 -31.53 22.98 -49.33
C SER A 645 -30.16 22.30 -49.64
N PRO A 646 -30.07 20.95 -49.79
CA PRO A 646 -28.78 20.21 -49.78
C PRO A 646 -28.34 19.49 -51.09
N PRO A 647 -27.01 19.23 -51.26
CA PRO A 647 -26.39 18.23 -52.15
C PRO A 647 -25.28 17.37 -51.46
N ILE A 648 -24.58 16.33 -51.98
CA ILE A 648 -24.68 15.28 -53.04
C ILE A 648 -23.63 14.17 -52.70
N SER A 649 -23.66 12.96 -53.30
CA SER A 649 -22.81 11.79 -52.94
C SER A 649 -22.06 11.09 -54.10
N VAL A 650 -20.88 10.49 -53.84
CA VAL A 650 -19.99 9.74 -54.81
C VAL A 650 -19.11 8.70 -54.04
N THR A 651 -19.37 7.38 -54.06
CA THR A 651 -18.77 6.22 -54.81
C THR A 651 -17.31 5.77 -54.48
N SER A 652 -16.89 4.59 -54.98
CA SER A 652 -15.89 3.68 -54.35
C SER A 652 -14.85 3.01 -55.30
N SER A 653 -13.79 2.40 -54.74
CA SER A 653 -12.84 1.51 -55.46
C SER A 653 -12.06 0.51 -54.57
N THR A 654 -11.74 -0.66 -55.13
CA THR A 654 -10.83 -1.76 -54.66
C THR A 654 -9.65 -1.91 -55.65
N PRO A 655 -8.63 -2.82 -55.53
CA PRO A 655 -8.40 -4.04 -54.70
C PRO A 655 -7.08 -3.92 -53.86
N PRO A 656 -6.27 -4.97 -53.47
CA PRO A 656 -6.33 -6.44 -53.61
C PRO A 656 -5.98 -7.24 -52.30
N SER A 657 -5.41 -8.44 -52.44
CA SER A 657 -4.75 -9.32 -51.42
C SER A 657 -3.30 -9.63 -51.87
N SER A 658 -2.42 -10.44 -51.25
CA SER A 658 -2.46 -11.55 -50.25
C SER A 658 -1.02 -11.69 -49.62
N PRO A 659 -0.58 -12.71 -48.83
CA PRO A 659 -1.19 -13.97 -48.37
C PRO A 659 -1.08 -14.25 -46.85
N SER A 660 -1.44 -15.47 -46.41
CA SER A 660 -1.48 -15.94 -45.02
C SER A 660 -0.31 -16.87 -44.62
N PRO A 661 0.23 -16.78 -43.38
CA PRO A 661 1.10 -17.81 -42.80
C PRO A 661 0.33 -18.94 -42.08
N SER A 662 0.97 -20.11 -41.94
CA SER A 662 0.40 -21.33 -41.34
C SER A 662 0.58 -21.40 -39.81
N PRO A 663 -0.26 -22.16 -39.07
CA PRO A 663 -0.10 -22.35 -37.63
C PRO A 663 1.09 -23.27 -37.29
N PRO A 664 1.82 -23.02 -36.17
CA PRO A 664 2.90 -23.87 -35.71
C PRO A 664 2.38 -25.19 -35.10
N ALA A 665 3.24 -26.22 -35.09
CA ALA A 665 2.88 -27.58 -34.71
C ALA A 665 2.71 -27.76 -33.18
N SER A 666 1.86 -28.73 -32.81
CA SER A 666 1.61 -29.13 -31.42
C SER A 666 2.84 -29.74 -30.74
N GLN A 667 3.21 -29.22 -29.58
CA GLN A 667 4.22 -29.86 -28.71
C GLN A 667 3.68 -31.15 -28.07
N PRO A 668 4.51 -32.19 -27.86
CA PRO A 668 4.09 -33.45 -27.25
C PRO A 668 3.89 -33.30 -25.73
N GLN A 669 2.88 -34.01 -25.20
CA GLN A 669 2.63 -34.07 -23.76
C GLN A 669 3.76 -34.84 -23.05
N ALA A 670 4.31 -34.25 -21.99
CA ALA A 670 5.30 -34.92 -21.14
C ALA A 670 4.67 -36.07 -20.34
N THR A 671 5.33 -37.21 -20.32
CA THR A 671 4.93 -38.38 -19.52
C THR A 671 5.21 -38.18 -18.04
N VAL A 672 4.43 -38.84 -17.17
CA VAL A 672 4.69 -38.90 -15.72
C VAL A 672 6.02 -39.61 -15.48
N ASP A 673 7.04 -38.87 -15.06
CA ASP A 673 8.38 -39.40 -14.82
C ASP A 673 8.48 -40.12 -13.46
N SER A 674 9.38 -41.10 -13.36
CA SER A 674 9.52 -41.95 -12.17
C SER A 674 10.41 -41.32 -11.08
N PRO A 675 10.29 -41.73 -9.80
CA PRO A 675 11.09 -41.19 -8.71
C PRO A 675 12.60 -41.34 -8.92
N ARG A 676 13.28 -40.21 -9.09
CA ARG A 676 14.75 -40.09 -9.18
C ARG A 676 15.39 -40.18 -7.79
N ARG A 677 16.70 -40.40 -7.75
CA ARG A 677 17.53 -40.42 -6.52
C ARG A 677 18.35 -39.14 -6.43
N VAL A 678 18.21 -38.42 -5.34
CA VAL A 678 18.92 -37.17 -5.05
C VAL A 678 19.87 -37.39 -3.87
N LEU A 679 21.13 -37.01 -4.05
CA LEU A 679 22.09 -36.89 -2.94
C LEU A 679 22.14 -35.44 -2.47
N VAL A 680 21.77 -35.18 -1.22
CA VAL A 680 21.94 -33.87 -0.57
C VAL A 680 23.15 -33.95 0.35
N LEU A 681 24.18 -33.15 0.09
CA LEU A 681 25.35 -33.05 0.96
C LEU A 681 25.21 -31.83 1.87
N GLY A 682 25.14 -32.06 3.18
CA GLY A 682 24.97 -31.03 4.21
C GLY A 682 23.57 -31.06 4.85
N ALA A 683 23.53 -31.38 6.14
CA ALA A 683 22.31 -31.44 6.96
C ALA A 683 22.03 -30.12 7.75
N GLY A 684 22.72 -29.03 7.40
CA GLY A 684 22.67 -27.76 8.13
C GLY A 684 21.36 -26.97 7.99
N ARG A 685 21.30 -25.79 8.64
CA ARG A 685 20.07 -24.98 8.88
C ARG A 685 19.20 -24.68 7.63
N VAL A 686 19.77 -24.67 6.42
CA VAL A 686 19.04 -24.40 5.15
C VAL A 686 18.54 -25.65 4.41
N SER A 687 18.90 -26.86 4.85
CA SER A 687 18.62 -28.11 4.11
C SER A 687 17.15 -28.55 4.16
N GLY A 688 16.43 -28.22 5.23
CA GLY A 688 15.05 -28.65 5.48
C GLY A 688 14.09 -28.39 4.30
N PRO A 689 13.91 -27.14 3.84
CA PRO A 689 13.01 -26.84 2.73
C PRO A 689 13.42 -27.47 1.39
N ALA A 690 14.72 -27.68 1.14
CA ALA A 690 15.18 -28.39 -0.06
C ALA A 690 14.80 -29.88 -0.01
N VAL A 691 15.00 -30.53 1.13
CA VAL A 691 14.66 -31.94 1.38
C VAL A 691 13.15 -32.16 1.32
N ASP A 692 12.36 -31.28 1.95
CA ASP A 692 10.90 -31.36 1.96
C ASP A 692 10.28 -31.09 0.57
N TYR A 693 10.90 -30.21 -0.23
CA TYR A 693 10.47 -29.94 -1.60
C TYR A 693 10.76 -31.13 -2.54
N LEU A 694 11.98 -31.69 -2.48
CA LEU A 694 12.40 -32.78 -3.37
C LEU A 694 11.77 -34.13 -2.97
N GLY A 695 11.55 -34.37 -1.67
CA GLY A 695 10.90 -35.56 -1.15
C GLY A 695 9.44 -35.74 -1.59
N ARG A 696 8.80 -34.69 -2.14
CA ARG A 696 7.50 -34.77 -2.82
C ARG A 696 7.49 -35.80 -3.97
N ARG A 697 8.61 -35.94 -4.69
CA ARG A 697 8.72 -36.71 -5.94
C ARG A 697 9.88 -37.72 -5.96
N HIS A 698 10.93 -37.50 -5.17
CA HIS A 698 12.23 -38.14 -5.36
C HIS A 698 12.74 -38.78 -4.07
N GLN A 699 13.58 -39.80 -4.22
CA GLN A 699 14.26 -40.48 -3.12
C GLN A 699 15.45 -39.63 -2.66
N VAL A 700 15.31 -38.97 -1.51
CA VAL A 700 16.30 -38.03 -0.98
C VAL A 700 17.18 -38.69 0.08
N THR A 701 18.46 -38.90 -0.24
CA THR A 701 19.50 -39.31 0.72
C THR A 701 20.26 -38.06 1.16
N VAL A 702 20.33 -37.79 2.47
CA VAL A 702 21.08 -36.66 3.04
C VAL A 702 22.34 -37.17 3.75
N VAL A 703 23.46 -36.50 3.52
CA VAL A 703 24.72 -36.68 4.26
C VAL A 703 24.89 -35.55 5.26
N GLY A 704 25.16 -35.91 6.52
CA GLY A 704 25.39 -34.98 7.63
C GLY A 704 26.60 -35.39 8.47
N THR A 705 27.02 -34.49 9.37
CA THR A 705 28.19 -34.70 10.24
C THR A 705 27.83 -35.30 11.60
N SER A 706 26.58 -35.16 12.05
CA SER A 706 26.09 -35.83 13.26
C SER A 706 24.78 -36.61 13.06
N PRO A 707 24.50 -37.63 13.89
CA PRO A 707 23.19 -38.29 13.93
C PRO A 707 22.05 -37.34 14.28
N GLU A 708 22.31 -36.26 15.04
CA GLU A 708 21.30 -35.34 15.55
C GLU A 708 20.77 -34.40 14.46
N GLU A 709 21.66 -33.92 13.57
CA GLU A 709 21.28 -33.15 12.38
C GLU A 709 20.33 -33.97 11.48
N LEU A 710 20.68 -35.24 11.26
CA LEU A 710 19.89 -36.16 10.45
C LEU A 710 18.57 -36.55 11.14
N ALA A 711 18.56 -36.76 12.45
CA ALA A 711 17.33 -37.01 13.21
C ALA A 711 16.37 -35.81 13.16
N ARG A 712 16.89 -34.58 13.25
CA ARG A 712 16.12 -33.34 13.07
C ARG A 712 15.47 -33.27 11.69
N LEU A 713 16.17 -33.66 10.63
CA LEU A 713 15.61 -33.72 9.27
C LEU A 713 14.62 -34.88 9.10
N GLN A 714 14.88 -36.04 9.69
CA GLN A 714 14.01 -37.21 9.58
C GLN A 714 12.65 -37.00 10.25
N ALA A 715 12.59 -36.17 11.29
CA ALA A 715 11.38 -35.81 12.03
C ALA A 715 10.48 -34.78 11.30
N ARG A 716 10.95 -34.17 10.20
CA ARG A 716 10.16 -33.18 9.44
C ARG A 716 9.01 -33.84 8.68
N LYS A 717 7.85 -33.18 8.67
CA LYS A 717 6.82 -33.44 7.67
C LYS A 717 7.24 -32.79 6.35
N GLY A 718 7.64 -33.63 5.40
CA GLY A 718 7.84 -33.25 4.01
C GLY A 718 6.57 -32.63 3.41
N ASP A 719 6.74 -31.77 2.42
CA ASP A 719 5.66 -30.97 1.85
C ASP A 719 4.67 -31.85 1.06
N PRO A 720 3.40 -31.43 0.88
CA PRO A 720 2.40 -32.22 0.17
C PRO A 720 2.82 -32.60 -1.26
N ARG A 721 2.47 -33.81 -1.68
CA ARG A 721 2.65 -34.24 -3.07
C ARG A 721 1.67 -33.50 -4.00
N PRO A 722 2.00 -33.30 -5.29
CA PRO A 722 1.11 -32.67 -6.26
C PRO A 722 -0.23 -33.38 -6.50
N ASP A 723 -0.36 -34.64 -6.06
CA ASP A 723 -1.60 -35.44 -6.10
C ASP A 723 -2.44 -35.36 -4.81
N GLY A 724 -2.01 -34.55 -3.83
CA GLY A 724 -2.63 -34.45 -2.51
C GLY A 724 -2.18 -35.51 -1.50
N GLY A 725 -1.28 -36.42 -1.89
CA GLY A 725 -0.68 -37.41 -0.99
C GLY A 725 0.28 -36.79 0.04
N SER A 726 0.52 -37.51 1.13
CA SER A 726 1.57 -37.17 2.10
C SER A 726 2.95 -37.17 1.43
N GLY A 727 3.70 -36.08 1.58
CA GLY A 727 5.09 -35.98 1.10
C GLY A 727 5.99 -37.08 1.64
N GLY A 728 7.00 -37.45 0.85
CA GLY A 728 8.23 -37.96 1.44
C GLY A 728 9.03 -36.79 2.02
N GLY A 729 9.70 -36.99 3.15
CA GLY A 729 10.77 -36.11 3.59
C GLY A 729 12.12 -36.68 3.16
N MET A 730 13.11 -36.60 4.05
CA MET A 730 14.32 -37.43 3.94
C MET A 730 13.94 -38.91 3.86
N HIS A 731 14.49 -39.63 2.87
CA HIS A 731 14.30 -41.07 2.71
C HIS A 731 15.41 -41.87 3.40
N GLN A 732 16.61 -41.31 3.50
CA GLN A 732 17.74 -41.90 4.20
C GLN A 732 18.69 -40.79 4.71
N GLY A 733 19.10 -40.87 5.97
CA GLY A 733 20.23 -40.10 6.49
C GLY A 733 21.50 -40.95 6.59
N LEU A 734 22.65 -40.38 6.29
CA LEU A 734 23.97 -41.01 6.41
C LEU A 734 24.95 -40.05 7.12
N VAL A 735 25.65 -40.55 8.14
CA VAL A 735 26.77 -39.83 8.76
C VAL A 735 28.04 -40.22 8.00
N LEU A 736 28.75 -39.23 7.44
CA LEU A 736 29.99 -39.42 6.67
C LEU A 736 30.74 -38.09 6.59
N ASP A 737 32.07 -38.10 6.76
CA ASP A 737 32.91 -36.92 6.51
C ASP A 737 33.20 -36.78 5.01
N VAL A 738 32.66 -35.74 4.39
CA VAL A 738 32.81 -35.48 2.95
C VAL A 738 34.26 -35.17 2.56
N VAL A 739 35.08 -34.67 3.49
CA VAL A 739 36.50 -34.33 3.25
C VAL A 739 37.40 -35.54 3.50
N GLY A 740 37.25 -36.24 4.63
CA GLY A 740 38.04 -37.42 4.96
C GLY A 740 37.69 -38.67 4.13
N GLU A 741 36.42 -38.89 3.81
CA GLU A 741 35.91 -40.15 3.24
C GLU A 741 35.58 -40.04 1.73
N THR A 742 36.46 -39.39 0.96
CA THR A 742 36.29 -39.10 -0.48
C THR A 742 35.80 -40.28 -1.34
N GLU A 743 36.29 -41.50 -1.10
CA GLU A 743 35.87 -42.71 -1.82
C GLU A 743 34.48 -43.22 -1.37
N GLY A 744 34.04 -42.89 -0.15
CA GLY A 744 32.66 -43.05 0.30
C GLY A 744 31.72 -42.06 -0.40
N VAL A 745 32.10 -40.78 -0.46
CA VAL A 745 31.39 -39.75 -1.25
C VAL A 745 31.23 -40.19 -2.69
N ARG A 746 32.32 -40.66 -3.32
CA ARG A 746 32.31 -41.12 -4.72
C ARG A 746 31.32 -42.26 -4.97
N LYS A 747 31.20 -43.21 -4.04
CA LYS A 747 30.20 -44.30 -4.12
C LYS A 747 28.77 -43.80 -4.03
N LEU A 748 28.49 -42.84 -3.13
CA LEU A 748 27.17 -42.21 -3.02
C LEU A 748 26.81 -41.45 -4.30
N VAL A 749 27.73 -40.61 -4.81
CA VAL A 749 27.57 -39.86 -6.06
C VAL A 749 27.32 -40.79 -7.25
N ALA A 750 28.08 -41.90 -7.38
CA ALA A 750 27.83 -42.88 -8.44
C ALA A 750 26.41 -43.49 -8.40
N GLY A 751 25.85 -43.62 -7.18
CA GLY A 751 24.54 -44.23 -6.91
C GLY A 751 23.32 -43.33 -7.11
N THR A 752 23.45 -42.01 -7.28
CA THR A 752 22.31 -41.09 -7.46
C THR A 752 22.18 -40.57 -8.89
N ASP A 753 21.13 -39.79 -9.17
CA ASP A 753 20.84 -39.23 -10.49
C ASP A 753 21.22 -37.73 -10.57
N VAL A 754 21.27 -37.04 -9.42
CA VAL A 754 21.81 -35.68 -9.22
C VAL A 754 22.42 -35.53 -7.82
N VAL A 755 23.31 -34.55 -7.66
CA VAL A 755 23.86 -34.13 -6.35
C VAL A 755 23.52 -32.66 -6.09
N LEU A 756 23.02 -32.37 -4.89
CA LEU A 756 22.81 -31.02 -4.36
C LEU A 756 23.79 -30.80 -3.20
N SER A 757 24.70 -29.83 -3.33
CA SER A 757 25.66 -29.47 -2.29
C SER A 757 25.23 -28.22 -1.53
N LEU A 758 24.92 -28.39 -0.25
CA LEU A 758 24.64 -27.34 0.73
C LEU A 758 25.79 -27.19 1.75
N LEU A 759 26.98 -27.68 1.38
CA LEU A 759 28.22 -27.59 2.14
C LEU A 759 28.86 -26.19 2.07
N PRO A 760 29.86 -25.88 2.93
CA PRO A 760 30.71 -24.70 2.77
C PRO A 760 31.36 -24.63 1.38
N ALA A 761 31.44 -23.43 0.82
CA ALA A 761 31.87 -23.20 -0.57
C ALA A 761 33.29 -23.71 -0.90
N SER A 762 34.15 -23.89 0.11
CA SER A 762 35.48 -24.49 -0.03
C SER A 762 35.44 -25.97 -0.46
N MET A 763 34.35 -26.69 -0.17
CA MET A 763 34.24 -28.14 -0.45
C MET A 763 33.65 -28.45 -1.84
N HIS A 764 33.00 -27.48 -2.50
CA HIS A 764 32.26 -27.73 -3.76
C HIS A 764 33.15 -28.18 -4.91
N VAL A 765 34.43 -27.80 -4.93
CA VAL A 765 35.36 -28.20 -6.00
C VAL A 765 35.62 -29.72 -5.98
N ASP A 766 35.74 -30.32 -4.80
CA ASP A 766 35.96 -31.77 -4.68
C ASP A 766 34.67 -32.58 -4.87
N VAL A 767 33.53 -32.03 -4.45
CA VAL A 767 32.20 -32.56 -4.84
C VAL A 767 32.03 -32.52 -6.36
N ALA A 768 32.41 -31.42 -7.03
CA ALA A 768 32.34 -31.29 -8.49
C ALA A 768 33.29 -32.25 -9.21
N ARG A 769 34.51 -32.46 -8.70
CA ARG A 769 35.44 -33.50 -9.18
C ARG A 769 34.84 -34.90 -9.08
N ALA A 770 34.18 -35.23 -7.96
CA ALA A 770 33.47 -36.50 -7.79
C ALA A 770 32.28 -36.64 -8.77
N CYS A 771 31.47 -35.60 -8.94
CA CYS A 771 30.36 -35.56 -9.89
C CYS A 771 30.85 -35.75 -11.34
N LEU A 772 31.94 -35.07 -11.72
CA LEU A 772 32.58 -35.16 -13.03
C LEU A 772 33.13 -36.58 -13.29
N ALA A 773 33.76 -37.20 -12.29
CA ALA A 773 34.32 -38.55 -12.37
C ALA A 773 33.25 -39.67 -12.38
N CYS A 774 32.03 -39.37 -11.90
CA CYS A 774 30.88 -40.29 -11.86
C CYS A 774 29.79 -39.95 -12.90
N ARG A 775 30.01 -38.92 -13.72
CA ARG A 775 29.07 -38.40 -14.74
C ARG A 775 27.69 -38.03 -14.18
N LYS A 776 27.66 -37.21 -13.13
CA LYS A 776 26.44 -36.72 -12.48
C LYS A 776 26.34 -35.20 -12.60
N PRO A 777 25.13 -34.63 -12.78
CA PRO A 777 24.90 -33.21 -12.61
C PRO A 777 25.07 -32.78 -11.14
N LEU A 778 25.39 -31.51 -10.93
CA LEU A 778 25.59 -30.89 -9.61
C LEU A 778 24.76 -29.62 -9.48
N VAL A 779 24.22 -29.38 -8.29
CA VAL A 779 23.57 -28.13 -7.91
C VAL A 779 24.24 -27.55 -6.66
N THR A 780 24.53 -26.26 -6.61
CA THR A 780 25.08 -25.58 -5.40
C THR A 780 24.46 -24.20 -5.18
N THR A 781 24.37 -23.76 -3.92
CA THR A 781 23.84 -22.45 -3.52
C THR A 781 24.91 -21.38 -3.32
N SER A 782 26.13 -21.61 -3.80
CA SER A 782 27.32 -20.80 -3.48
C SER A 782 27.96 -20.20 -4.71
N TYR A 783 28.72 -19.10 -4.50
CA TYR A 783 29.55 -18.45 -5.50
C TYR A 783 30.50 -19.41 -6.24
N VAL A 784 30.57 -19.29 -7.56
CA VAL A 784 31.51 -20.06 -8.40
C VAL A 784 32.93 -19.54 -8.21
N SER A 785 33.80 -20.37 -7.63
CA SER A 785 35.24 -20.10 -7.54
C SER A 785 35.96 -20.39 -8.85
N GLU A 786 37.14 -19.79 -9.08
CA GLU A 786 37.93 -20.05 -10.31
C GLU A 786 38.22 -21.55 -10.50
N ALA A 787 38.62 -22.25 -9.43
CA ALA A 787 38.84 -23.71 -9.44
C ALA A 787 37.58 -24.55 -9.73
N LEU A 788 36.38 -23.94 -9.68
CA LEU A 788 35.13 -24.53 -10.14
C LEU A 788 34.85 -24.17 -11.61
N LYS A 789 35.17 -22.93 -12.06
CA LYS A 789 35.12 -22.53 -13.48
C LYS A 789 36.07 -23.34 -14.36
N ASP A 790 37.23 -23.72 -13.83
CA ASP A 790 38.22 -24.60 -14.50
C ASP A 790 37.62 -25.96 -14.93
N LEU A 791 36.49 -26.37 -14.32
CA LEU A 791 35.78 -27.60 -14.67
C LEU A 791 34.72 -27.42 -15.78
N ASP A 792 34.43 -26.19 -16.24
CA ASP A 792 33.37 -25.89 -17.22
C ASP A 792 33.50 -26.73 -18.49
N ALA A 793 34.66 -26.63 -19.17
CA ALA A 793 34.91 -27.34 -20.42
C ALA A 793 34.83 -28.86 -20.24
N ALA A 794 35.25 -29.39 -19.09
CA ALA A 794 35.21 -30.82 -18.78
C ALA A 794 33.79 -31.33 -18.46
N ALA A 795 32.95 -30.50 -17.82
CA ALA A 795 31.55 -30.79 -17.59
C ALA A 795 30.72 -30.68 -18.88
N ALA A 796 30.95 -29.62 -19.66
CA ALA A 796 30.29 -29.40 -20.95
C ALA A 796 30.61 -30.50 -21.97
N ALA A 797 31.89 -30.93 -22.06
CA ALA A 797 32.31 -32.06 -22.92
C ALA A 797 31.67 -33.41 -22.53
N GLN A 798 31.05 -33.51 -21.35
CA GLN A 798 30.30 -34.68 -20.89
C GLN A 798 28.78 -34.46 -20.84
N GLY A 799 28.29 -33.31 -21.33
CA GLY A 799 26.86 -32.95 -21.31
C GLY A 799 26.29 -32.72 -19.91
N LEU A 800 27.14 -32.49 -18.90
CA LEU A 800 26.73 -32.30 -17.51
C LEU A 800 26.37 -30.84 -17.24
N VAL A 801 25.39 -30.63 -16.36
CA VAL A 801 25.04 -29.30 -15.82
C VAL A 801 25.54 -29.22 -14.38
N PHE A 802 26.44 -28.29 -14.12
CA PHE A 802 26.82 -27.86 -12.77
C PHE A 802 26.16 -26.49 -12.54
N LEU A 803 24.95 -26.48 -11.98
CA LEU A 803 24.16 -25.27 -11.74
C LEU A 803 24.45 -24.72 -10.34
N ASN A 804 25.21 -23.64 -10.29
CA ASN A 804 25.68 -22.98 -9.08
C ASN A 804 24.94 -21.67 -8.87
N GLU A 805 25.19 -21.01 -7.75
CA GLU A 805 24.58 -19.72 -7.42
C GLU A 805 23.05 -19.77 -7.54
N VAL A 806 22.42 -20.79 -6.94
CA VAL A 806 20.95 -20.95 -6.84
C VAL A 806 20.47 -20.95 -5.38
N GLY A 807 20.98 -20.01 -4.60
CA GLY A 807 20.44 -19.62 -3.29
C GLY A 807 19.63 -18.33 -3.36
N LEU A 808 19.61 -17.56 -2.27
CA LEU A 808 18.99 -16.22 -2.21
C LEU A 808 19.92 -15.17 -2.87
N ASP A 809 21.05 -14.89 -2.21
CA ASP A 809 22.19 -14.10 -2.68
C ASP A 809 23.44 -14.98 -2.46
N PRO A 810 24.01 -15.58 -3.50
CA PRO A 810 23.65 -15.46 -4.92
C PRO A 810 22.56 -16.46 -5.36
N GLY A 811 21.61 -16.00 -6.17
CA GLY A 811 20.76 -16.84 -7.03
C GLY A 811 19.43 -16.23 -7.42
N MET A 812 18.56 -15.97 -6.44
CA MET A 812 17.30 -15.25 -6.69
C MET A 812 17.57 -13.82 -7.19
N ASP A 813 18.65 -13.19 -6.73
CA ASP A 813 19.09 -11.86 -7.18
C ASP A 813 19.47 -11.86 -8.66
N HIS A 814 20.34 -12.79 -9.10
CA HIS A 814 20.71 -13.00 -10.51
C HIS A 814 19.47 -13.20 -11.40
N ALA A 815 18.59 -14.10 -10.98
CA ALA A 815 17.42 -14.51 -11.77
C ALA A 815 16.43 -13.35 -11.98
N SER A 816 16.15 -12.58 -10.92
CA SER A 816 15.24 -11.43 -10.99
C SER A 816 15.88 -10.21 -11.67
N ALA A 817 17.17 -9.95 -11.45
CA ALA A 817 17.90 -8.90 -12.17
C ALA A 817 17.91 -9.16 -13.68
N MET A 818 18.28 -10.37 -14.12
CA MET A 818 18.31 -10.70 -15.55
C MET A 818 16.93 -10.69 -16.21
N ARG A 819 15.86 -11.06 -15.50
CA ARG A 819 14.46 -10.93 -16.00
C ARG A 819 14.06 -9.49 -16.32
N ILE A 820 14.69 -8.49 -15.69
CA ILE A 820 14.49 -7.07 -15.99
C ILE A 820 15.43 -6.65 -17.13
N ILE A 821 16.72 -6.95 -16.99
CA ILE A 821 17.79 -6.53 -17.91
C ILE A 821 17.55 -7.06 -19.33
N ASP A 822 17.17 -8.33 -19.49
CA ASP A 822 16.90 -8.91 -20.82
C ASP A 822 15.58 -8.43 -21.43
N ARG A 823 14.58 -8.06 -20.60
CA ARG A 823 13.34 -7.40 -21.06
C ARG A 823 13.64 -6.02 -21.62
N VAL A 824 14.40 -5.21 -20.87
CA VAL A 824 14.88 -3.89 -21.26
C VAL A 824 15.66 -3.95 -22.57
N LYS A 825 16.60 -4.89 -22.72
CA LYS A 825 17.36 -5.09 -23.96
C LYS A 825 16.47 -5.52 -25.13
N ALA A 826 15.49 -6.39 -24.92
CA ALA A 826 14.53 -6.80 -25.94
C ALA A 826 13.59 -5.65 -26.39
N GLU A 827 13.33 -4.69 -25.51
CA GLU A 827 12.59 -3.44 -25.79
C GLU A 827 13.48 -2.33 -26.41
N GLY A 828 14.77 -2.62 -26.62
CA GLY A 828 15.75 -1.70 -27.23
C GLY A 828 16.37 -0.69 -26.27
N GLY A 829 16.18 -0.87 -24.96
CA GLY A 829 16.67 0.02 -23.90
C GLY A 829 18.07 -0.33 -23.38
N ARG A 830 18.74 0.67 -22.80
CA ARG A 830 20.08 0.55 -22.20
C ARG A 830 20.02 0.84 -20.71
N VAL A 831 20.42 -0.11 -19.88
CA VAL A 831 20.59 0.08 -18.44
C VAL A 831 21.69 1.13 -18.18
N SER A 832 21.35 2.23 -17.51
CA SER A 832 22.28 3.28 -17.07
C SER A 832 22.70 3.11 -15.61
N SER A 833 21.82 2.59 -14.75
CA SER A 833 22.12 2.31 -13.34
C SER A 833 21.55 0.95 -12.93
N PHE A 834 22.34 0.18 -12.18
CA PHE A 834 21.92 -1.06 -11.52
C PHE A 834 22.35 -1.02 -10.05
N ARG A 835 21.38 -0.98 -9.12
CA ARG A 835 21.60 -1.17 -7.68
C ARG A 835 20.83 -2.41 -7.22
N SER A 836 21.45 -3.26 -6.39
CA SER A 836 20.83 -4.49 -5.86
C SER A 836 21.19 -4.68 -4.38
N VAL A 837 20.19 -4.67 -3.50
CA VAL A 837 20.38 -4.80 -2.04
C VAL A 837 19.64 -6.00 -1.48
N CYS A 838 20.27 -6.75 -0.57
CA CYS A 838 19.69 -7.95 0.05
C CYS A 838 20.08 -8.10 1.53
N GLY A 839 19.20 -8.63 2.38
CA GLY A 839 19.53 -9.00 3.75
C GLY A 839 18.59 -10.01 4.38
N GLY A 840 19.18 -11.01 5.05
CA GLY A 840 18.52 -11.81 6.08
C GLY A 840 18.65 -11.11 7.43
N LEU A 841 17.52 -10.80 8.05
CA LEU A 841 17.35 -9.95 9.24
C LEU A 841 16.36 -10.60 10.20
N PRO A 842 16.32 -10.24 11.51
CA PRO A 842 15.16 -10.54 12.33
C PRO A 842 13.93 -9.77 11.84
N ALA A 843 12.72 -10.32 12.01
CA ALA A 843 11.51 -9.52 11.85
C ALA A 843 11.50 -8.33 12.84
N PRO A 844 10.85 -7.19 12.56
CA PRO A 844 11.03 -5.96 13.35
C PRO A 844 10.77 -6.11 14.86
N GLY A 845 9.72 -6.85 15.23
CA GLY A 845 9.40 -7.14 16.65
C GLY A 845 10.40 -8.08 17.35
N VAL A 846 11.18 -8.86 16.59
CA VAL A 846 12.29 -9.69 17.09
C VAL A 846 13.57 -8.86 17.19
N ALA A 847 13.83 -7.99 16.20
CA ALA A 847 14.99 -7.08 16.19
C ALA A 847 14.98 -6.14 17.40
N ALA A 848 13.80 -5.61 17.77
CA ALA A 848 13.62 -4.73 18.93
C ALA A 848 14.03 -5.36 20.29
N ASN A 849 14.09 -6.70 20.38
CA ASN A 849 14.44 -7.42 21.61
C ASN A 849 15.96 -7.53 21.87
N THR A 850 16.81 -6.99 21.00
CA THR A 850 18.28 -7.06 21.11
C THR A 850 18.95 -5.71 20.84
N PRO A 851 19.96 -5.27 21.64
CA PRO A 851 20.73 -4.05 21.37
C PRO A 851 21.44 -4.04 20.00
N PHE A 852 21.71 -5.23 19.45
CA PHE A 852 22.34 -5.41 18.15
C PHE A 852 21.37 -5.22 16.98
N LEU A 853 20.05 -5.22 17.21
CA LEU A 853 19.00 -5.30 16.18
C LEU A 853 19.19 -6.49 15.19
N TYR A 854 19.97 -7.50 15.57
CA TYR A 854 20.37 -8.60 14.70
C TYR A 854 20.42 -9.92 15.47
N LYS A 855 20.08 -11.02 14.77
CA LYS A 855 20.16 -12.40 15.26
C LYS A 855 20.64 -13.32 14.16
N TYR A 856 21.35 -14.39 14.56
CA TYR A 856 22.12 -15.23 13.68
C TYR A 856 21.34 -16.48 13.25
N SER A 857 20.98 -16.54 11.96
CA SER A 857 20.47 -17.74 11.28
C SER A 857 21.57 -18.58 10.62
N TRP A 858 22.82 -18.10 10.68
CA TRP A 858 24.07 -18.68 10.16
C TRP A 858 25.25 -18.29 11.07
N SER A 859 26.43 -18.88 10.87
CA SER A 859 27.60 -18.66 11.74
C SER A 859 27.94 -17.16 11.94
N PRO A 860 27.99 -16.65 13.19
CA PRO A 860 28.38 -15.26 13.46
C PRO A 860 29.76 -14.92 12.94
N ARG A 861 30.70 -15.87 13.04
CA ARG A 861 32.06 -15.74 12.52
C ARG A 861 32.08 -15.40 11.02
N GLY A 862 31.16 -15.97 10.26
CA GLY A 862 30.96 -15.67 8.85
C GLY A 862 30.53 -14.21 8.63
N VAL A 863 29.62 -13.70 9.45
CA VAL A 863 29.15 -12.29 9.40
C VAL A 863 30.25 -11.31 9.83
N LEU A 864 30.97 -11.61 10.92
CA LEU A 864 32.10 -10.78 11.38
C LEU A 864 33.20 -10.71 10.32
N THR A 865 33.58 -11.86 9.74
CA THR A 865 34.55 -11.89 8.63
C THR A 865 34.01 -11.19 7.38
N ALA A 866 32.70 -11.27 7.12
CA ALA A 866 32.09 -10.62 5.96
C ALA A 866 32.11 -9.09 6.07
N ALA A 867 31.99 -8.55 7.28
CA ALA A 867 32.07 -7.13 7.60
C ALA A 867 33.48 -6.53 7.46
N GLU A 868 34.51 -7.37 7.26
CA GLU A 868 35.91 -6.97 7.03
C GLU A 868 36.33 -7.12 5.55
N ASN A 869 35.40 -7.45 4.64
CA ASN A 869 35.72 -7.54 3.20
C ASN A 869 35.86 -6.14 2.60
N PRO A 870 36.85 -5.88 1.72
CA PRO A 870 36.84 -4.68 0.89
C PRO A 870 35.68 -4.74 -0.12
N ALA A 871 35.17 -3.58 -0.51
CA ALA A 871 34.15 -3.44 -1.54
C ALA A 871 34.62 -2.55 -2.70
N LEU A 872 34.11 -2.85 -3.90
CA LEU A 872 34.45 -2.20 -5.16
C LEU A 872 33.17 -2.09 -5.99
N TYR A 873 32.77 -0.87 -6.36
CA TYR A 873 31.54 -0.63 -7.13
C TYR A 873 31.67 0.58 -8.05
N ARG A 874 30.68 0.80 -8.93
CA ARG A 874 30.61 2.00 -9.77
C ARG A 874 29.42 2.87 -9.35
N GLU A 875 29.63 4.17 -9.27
CA GLU A 875 28.64 5.17 -8.90
C GLU A 875 28.83 6.45 -9.74
N GLY A 876 27.81 6.89 -10.48
CA GLY A 876 27.89 8.10 -11.32
C GLY A 876 29.08 8.06 -12.31
N GLY A 877 29.34 6.89 -12.89
CA GLY A 877 30.49 6.58 -13.75
C GLY A 877 31.81 6.31 -13.01
N ARG A 878 31.95 6.74 -11.75
CA ARG A 878 33.18 6.69 -10.94
C ARG A 878 33.35 5.33 -10.26
N GLU A 879 34.58 4.87 -10.14
CA GLU A 879 34.91 3.64 -9.42
C GLU A 879 35.18 3.95 -7.94
N VAL A 880 34.39 3.37 -7.03
CA VAL A 880 34.49 3.57 -5.59
C VAL A 880 35.14 2.34 -4.93
N LYS A 881 36.14 2.58 -4.09
CA LYS A 881 36.93 1.57 -3.38
C LYS A 881 36.82 1.77 -1.88
N VAL A 882 36.22 0.81 -1.18
CA VAL A 882 36.07 0.82 0.28
C VAL A 882 36.99 -0.24 0.88
N PRO A 883 38.04 0.16 1.65
CA PRO A 883 38.88 -0.77 2.40
C PRO A 883 38.07 -1.56 3.43
N GLY A 884 38.45 -2.82 3.70
CA GLY A 884 37.71 -3.71 4.61
C GLY A 884 37.61 -3.19 6.05
N GLU A 885 38.67 -2.53 6.54
CA GLU A 885 38.69 -1.82 7.83
C GLU A 885 37.76 -0.60 7.92
N ALA A 886 37.27 -0.10 6.78
CA ALA A 886 36.40 1.06 6.68
C ALA A 886 34.95 0.69 6.29
N LEU A 887 34.68 -0.56 5.88
CA LEU A 887 33.39 -1.00 5.34
C LEU A 887 32.21 -0.66 6.26
N LEU A 888 32.34 -0.99 7.54
CA LEU A 888 31.32 -0.76 8.57
C LEU A 888 30.98 0.73 8.80
N ARG A 889 31.84 1.65 8.36
CA ARG A 889 31.64 3.11 8.44
C ARG A 889 31.02 3.71 7.19
N HIS A 890 31.09 3.00 6.06
CA HIS A 890 30.40 3.31 4.80
C HIS A 890 28.99 2.67 4.77
N ALA A 891 28.35 2.54 5.95
CA ALA A 891 26.96 2.16 6.07
C ALA A 891 26.08 3.40 5.86
N VAL A 892 25.35 3.44 4.74
CA VAL A 892 24.48 4.56 4.38
C VAL A 892 23.00 4.20 4.62
N PRO A 893 22.10 5.16 4.92
CA PRO A 893 20.68 4.88 5.06
C PRO A 893 20.10 4.22 3.80
N CYS A 894 19.23 3.22 3.97
CA CYS A 894 18.49 2.65 2.85
C CYS A 894 17.37 3.64 2.43
N PRO A 895 17.15 3.90 1.12
CA PRO A 895 16.12 4.82 0.66
C PRO A 895 14.73 4.53 1.29
N PRO A 896 14.01 5.53 1.83
CA PRO A 896 12.74 5.30 2.53
C PRO A 896 11.61 4.70 1.69
N ASP A 897 11.73 4.71 0.37
CA ASP A 897 10.80 4.04 -0.55
C ASP A 897 11.14 2.56 -0.78
N ALA A 898 12.37 2.12 -0.48
CA ALA A 898 12.81 0.73 -0.61
C ALA A 898 12.00 -0.20 0.31
N PHE A 899 11.92 0.15 1.59
CA PHE A 899 11.17 -0.59 2.59
C PHE A 899 10.54 0.38 3.61
N PRO A 900 9.41 1.05 3.28
CA PRO A 900 8.90 2.19 4.06
C PRO A 900 8.56 1.92 5.54
N THR A 901 8.40 0.65 5.92
CA THR A 901 8.15 0.22 7.31
C THR A 901 9.40 -0.22 8.07
N LEU A 902 10.60 -0.16 7.45
CA LEU A 902 11.85 -0.66 8.01
C LEU A 902 12.94 0.43 8.01
N ARG A 903 13.52 0.72 9.18
CA ARG A 903 14.70 1.61 9.32
C ARG A 903 15.96 0.81 9.04
N LEU A 904 16.35 0.77 7.76
CA LEU A 904 17.49 -0.01 7.26
C LEU A 904 18.67 0.88 6.84
N GLU A 905 19.85 0.26 6.81
CA GLU A 905 21.09 0.79 6.25
C GLU A 905 21.66 -0.23 5.25
N VAL A 906 22.52 0.26 4.34
CA VAL A 906 23.16 -0.52 3.27
C VAL A 906 24.67 -0.50 3.46
N LEU A 907 25.29 -1.69 3.50
CA LEU A 907 26.74 -1.87 3.44
C LEU A 907 27.14 -2.33 2.03
N PRO A 908 28.12 -1.71 1.35
CA PRO A 908 28.63 -2.20 0.07
C PRO A 908 29.09 -3.67 0.15
N ASN A 909 28.84 -4.48 -0.89
CA ASN A 909 29.06 -5.93 -0.86
C ASN A 909 30.10 -6.41 -1.90
N ARG A 910 31.36 -6.54 -1.47
CA ARG A 910 32.47 -7.09 -2.27
C ARG A 910 32.65 -6.36 -3.60
N ASP A 911 33.17 -7.04 -4.62
CA ASP A 911 33.23 -6.55 -5.99
C ASP A 911 31.87 -6.67 -6.69
N SER A 912 31.33 -5.50 -7.05
CA SER A 912 30.12 -5.31 -7.85
C SER A 912 30.42 -5.15 -9.34
N LEU A 913 31.65 -4.79 -9.74
CA LEU A 913 32.01 -4.54 -11.15
C LEU A 913 31.97 -5.81 -11.99
N LYS A 914 32.33 -6.96 -11.42
CA LYS A 914 32.18 -8.27 -12.10
C LYS A 914 30.75 -8.55 -12.60
N TYR A 915 29.73 -7.93 -12.01
CA TYR A 915 28.34 -8.08 -12.44
C TYR A 915 28.03 -7.31 -13.72
N GLN A 916 28.81 -6.27 -14.05
CA GLN A 916 28.66 -5.56 -15.31
C GLN A 916 28.85 -6.51 -16.50
N ALA A 917 29.95 -7.27 -16.53
CA ALA A 917 30.17 -8.27 -17.59
C ALA A 917 29.24 -9.50 -17.47
N LEU A 918 28.89 -9.92 -16.25
CA LEU A 918 28.01 -11.08 -16.04
C LEU A 918 26.57 -10.85 -16.54
N TYR A 919 26.08 -9.62 -16.46
CA TYR A 919 24.74 -9.23 -16.91
C TYR A 919 24.73 -8.51 -18.27
N GLY A 920 25.89 -8.27 -18.89
CA GLY A 920 26.00 -7.47 -20.12
C GLY A 920 25.50 -6.03 -19.94
N ILE A 921 26.01 -5.37 -18.88
CA ILE A 921 25.80 -3.96 -18.51
C ILE A 921 27.15 -3.27 -18.18
N GLU A 922 28.22 -3.64 -18.90
CA GLU A 922 29.54 -2.96 -18.96
C GLU A 922 29.42 -1.45 -19.16
N ASP A 923 28.34 -1.08 -19.85
CA ASP A 923 27.94 0.22 -20.32
C ASP A 923 27.12 1.05 -19.31
N ALA A 924 26.84 0.51 -18.12
CA ALA A 924 26.13 1.21 -17.04
C ALA A 924 27.07 2.12 -16.23
N GLU A 925 26.56 3.30 -15.86
CA GLU A 925 27.28 4.33 -15.11
C GLU A 925 27.27 4.04 -13.60
N THR A 926 26.22 3.40 -13.07
CA THR A 926 26.18 2.85 -11.70
C THR A 926 26.02 1.33 -11.75
N CYS A 927 26.83 0.62 -10.95
CA CYS A 927 26.72 -0.81 -10.73
C CYS A 927 27.13 -1.14 -9.29
N PHE A 928 26.11 -1.36 -8.44
CA PHE A 928 26.24 -1.48 -6.98
C PHE A 928 25.50 -2.71 -6.46
N ARG A 929 26.17 -3.49 -5.59
CA ARG A 929 25.51 -4.49 -4.74
C ARG A 929 25.77 -4.20 -3.27
N GLY A 930 24.73 -4.35 -2.44
CA GLY A 930 24.77 -4.03 -1.02
C GLY A 930 24.08 -5.06 -0.12
N THR A 931 24.47 -5.05 1.16
CA THR A 931 23.90 -5.88 2.22
C THR A 931 23.05 -5.01 3.15
N LEU A 932 21.79 -5.39 3.37
CA LEU A 932 20.88 -4.68 4.28
C LEU A 932 21.14 -5.04 5.75
N ARG A 933 21.06 -4.03 6.63
CA ARG A 933 21.04 -4.13 8.10
C ARG A 933 20.01 -3.17 8.68
N TYR A 934 19.67 -3.31 9.95
CA TYR A 934 18.93 -2.27 10.67
C TYR A 934 19.88 -1.14 11.08
N GLU A 935 19.35 0.09 11.12
CA GLU A 935 20.12 1.32 11.27
C GLU A 935 21.05 1.38 12.51
N GLY A 936 22.29 1.79 12.27
CA GLY A 936 23.38 1.85 13.23
C GLY A 936 23.94 0.49 13.66
N TRP A 937 23.71 -0.58 12.89
CA TRP A 937 24.43 -1.86 13.07
C TRP A 937 25.91 -1.69 12.68
N GLY A 938 26.18 -0.96 11.59
CA GLY A 938 27.51 -0.63 11.10
C GLY A 938 28.35 0.10 12.14
N ASP A 939 27.82 1.18 12.74
CA ASP A 939 28.50 1.93 13.81
C ASP A 939 28.74 1.06 15.07
N LEU A 940 27.76 0.22 15.44
CA LEU A 940 27.89 -0.71 16.56
C LEU A 940 29.04 -1.69 16.33
N MET A 941 29.07 -2.33 15.17
CA MET A 941 30.09 -3.31 14.81
C MET A 941 31.46 -2.68 14.55
N ALA A 942 31.52 -1.44 14.02
CA ALA A 942 32.74 -0.65 13.93
C ALA A 942 33.32 -0.35 15.33
N GLY A 943 32.45 -0.17 16.33
CA GLY A 943 32.83 -0.12 17.74
C GLY A 943 33.44 -1.44 18.25
N CYS A 944 32.80 -2.58 17.97
CA CYS A 944 33.36 -3.89 18.32
C CYS A 944 34.73 -4.15 17.68
N GLN A 945 34.89 -3.79 16.40
CA GLN A 945 36.16 -3.86 15.67
C GLN A 945 37.22 -2.92 16.29
N ALA A 946 36.86 -1.68 16.62
CA ALA A 946 37.76 -0.72 17.26
C ALA A 946 38.29 -1.21 18.62
N LEU A 947 37.49 -1.98 19.36
CA LEU A 947 37.85 -2.61 20.63
C LEU A 947 38.63 -3.93 20.50
N GLY A 948 38.86 -4.41 19.28
CA GLY A 948 39.63 -5.64 18.99
C GLY A 948 38.80 -6.94 18.95
N LEU A 949 37.48 -6.87 19.10
CA LEU A 949 36.62 -8.07 19.23
C LEU A 949 36.50 -8.91 17.94
N THR A 950 36.97 -8.41 16.79
CA THR A 950 37.09 -9.17 15.53
C THR A 950 38.52 -9.63 15.24
N ALA A 951 39.46 -9.45 16.18
CA ALA A 951 40.87 -9.81 15.96
C ALA A 951 41.06 -11.32 15.79
N ARG A 952 41.94 -11.67 14.84
CA ARG A 952 42.31 -13.07 14.53
C ARG A 952 43.55 -13.54 15.31
N SER A 953 43.99 -12.75 16.29
CA SER A 953 45.02 -13.12 17.27
C SER A 953 44.48 -14.12 18.28
N PRO A 954 45.33 -14.98 18.87
CA PRO A 954 44.97 -15.77 20.04
C PRO A 954 44.40 -14.91 21.17
N VAL A 955 43.54 -15.50 22.00
CA VAL A 955 43.10 -14.87 23.25
C VAL A 955 44.25 -14.93 24.28
N PRO A 956 44.51 -13.87 25.07
CA PRO A 956 45.45 -13.95 26.20
C PRO A 956 44.96 -14.98 27.22
N SER A 957 45.84 -15.83 27.76
CA SER A 957 45.45 -16.92 28.68
C SER A 957 44.92 -16.44 30.06
N THR A 958 45.01 -15.14 30.33
CA THR A 958 44.40 -14.41 31.46
C THR A 958 42.97 -13.95 31.18
N CYS A 959 42.56 -13.88 29.92
CA CYS A 959 41.29 -13.33 29.46
C CYS A 959 40.22 -14.40 29.34
N THR A 960 39.69 -14.87 30.48
CA THR A 960 38.64 -15.92 30.51
C THR A 960 37.24 -15.47 30.05
N SER A 961 37.05 -14.19 29.72
CA SER A 961 35.75 -13.64 29.29
C SER A 961 35.94 -12.37 28.44
N MET A 962 34.88 -11.93 27.76
CA MET A 962 34.87 -10.63 27.08
C MET A 962 35.19 -9.45 28.03
N ALA A 963 34.68 -9.48 29.27
CA ALA A 963 34.88 -8.40 30.25
C ALA A 963 36.31 -8.37 30.81
N THR A 964 36.97 -9.54 30.95
CA THR A 964 38.41 -9.59 31.30
C THR A 964 39.27 -9.19 30.10
N TYR A 965 38.93 -9.60 28.87
CA TYR A 965 39.59 -9.14 27.64
C TYR A 965 39.54 -7.62 27.48
N LEU A 966 38.36 -7.00 27.57
CA LEU A 966 38.23 -5.56 27.44
C LEU A 966 38.92 -4.79 28.58
N ARG A 967 39.01 -5.37 29.79
CA ARG A 967 39.78 -4.79 30.90
C ARG A 967 41.29 -4.89 30.68
N GLU A 968 41.79 -6.01 30.16
CA GLU A 968 43.23 -6.19 29.89
C GLU A 968 43.70 -5.32 28.72
N MET A 969 42.90 -5.21 27.66
CA MET A 969 43.23 -4.42 26.47
C MET A 969 43.09 -2.90 26.67
N TRP A 970 42.14 -2.44 27.52
CA TRP A 970 41.76 -1.02 27.59
C TRP A 970 41.65 -0.42 29.01
N GLY A 971 41.79 -1.22 30.08
CA GLY A 971 41.57 -0.76 31.46
C GLY A 971 42.76 0.03 32.05
N GLU A 972 42.46 1.06 32.85
CA GLU A 972 43.47 1.98 33.42
C GLU A 972 43.93 1.62 34.85
N GLY A 973 43.96 0.32 35.17
CA GLY A 973 44.78 -0.20 36.27
C GLY A 973 44.44 0.26 37.71
N ASN A 974 43.20 0.70 37.98
CA ASN A 974 42.79 1.20 39.31
C ASN A 974 41.37 0.78 39.72
N GLY A 975 41.00 -0.49 39.53
CA GLY A 975 39.74 -1.07 40.03
C GLY A 975 38.48 -0.72 39.22
N ASP A 976 38.55 0.27 38.34
CA ASP A 976 37.47 0.63 37.40
C ASP A 976 37.06 -0.52 36.46
N GLY A 977 35.81 -0.44 35.97
CA GLY A 977 35.27 -1.30 34.93
C GLY A 977 35.94 -1.11 33.55
N TRP A 978 35.75 -2.09 32.66
CA TRP A 978 36.29 -2.03 31.30
C TRP A 978 35.63 -0.93 30.45
N GLU A 979 34.41 -0.53 30.81
CA GLU A 979 33.56 0.42 30.10
C GLU A 979 34.19 1.81 30.00
N SER A 980 34.94 2.22 31.04
CA SER A 980 35.66 3.50 31.10
C SER A 980 36.73 3.57 30.00
N GLY A 981 37.60 2.56 29.94
CA GLY A 981 38.67 2.44 28.96
C GLY A 981 38.15 2.20 27.54
N ALA A 982 37.20 1.28 27.39
CA ALA A 982 36.52 1.03 26.12
C ALA A 982 35.81 2.29 25.60
N GLY A 983 35.18 3.08 26.46
CA GLY A 983 34.56 4.37 26.10
C GLY A 983 35.56 5.37 25.53
N ARG A 984 36.73 5.54 26.15
CA ARG A 984 37.83 6.36 25.61
C ARG A 984 38.34 5.82 24.28
N ARG A 985 38.51 4.50 24.14
CA ARG A 985 38.94 3.87 22.89
C ARG A 985 37.94 4.07 21.75
N LEU A 986 36.64 3.94 22.01
CA LEU A 986 35.57 4.17 21.03
C LEU A 986 35.50 5.63 20.58
N ALA A 987 35.65 6.58 21.51
CA ALA A 987 35.72 8.00 21.20
C ALA A 987 36.96 8.35 20.36
N ALA A 988 38.14 7.84 20.74
CA ALA A 988 39.38 7.99 19.97
C ALA A 988 39.33 7.28 18.60
N ALA A 989 38.43 6.31 18.41
CA ALA A 989 38.15 5.66 17.14
C ALA A 989 37.05 6.37 16.33
N GLY A 990 36.51 7.51 16.77
CA GLY A 990 35.47 8.25 16.05
C GLY A 990 34.23 7.41 15.75
N VAL A 991 33.77 6.60 16.72
CA VAL A 991 32.49 5.87 16.64
C VAL A 991 31.36 6.86 16.92
N LYS A 992 30.27 6.85 16.13
CA LYS A 992 29.18 7.85 16.20
C LYS A 992 28.38 7.72 17.50
N ASN A 993 28.17 6.51 18.02
CA ASN A 993 27.44 6.27 19.27
C ASN A 993 28.16 5.29 20.23
N PRO A 994 29.25 5.70 20.90
CA PRO A 994 29.98 4.85 21.84
C PRO A 994 29.09 4.27 22.96
N GLY A 995 28.11 5.04 23.43
CA GLY A 995 27.16 4.60 24.45
C GLY A 995 26.25 3.44 24.00
N ARG A 996 25.91 3.34 22.70
CA ARG A 996 25.20 2.17 22.15
C ARG A 996 26.08 0.93 22.22
N VAL A 997 27.36 1.04 21.83
CA VAL A 997 28.33 -0.07 21.86
C VAL A 997 28.53 -0.58 23.29
N LEU A 998 28.81 0.31 24.24
CA LEU A 998 29.02 -0.07 25.64
C LEU A 998 27.80 -0.80 26.24
N ARG A 999 26.57 -0.30 25.99
CA ARG A 999 25.34 -0.98 26.44
C ARG A 999 25.10 -2.32 25.75
N ALA A 1000 25.43 -2.44 24.46
CA ALA A 1000 25.28 -3.69 23.72
C ALA A 1000 26.25 -4.76 24.21
N LEU A 1001 27.49 -4.38 24.52
CA LEU A 1001 28.50 -5.27 25.11
C LEU A 1001 28.17 -5.63 26.57
N ALA A 1002 27.76 -4.66 27.41
CA ALA A 1002 27.32 -4.95 28.78
C ALA A 1002 26.13 -5.95 28.83
N TRP A 1003 25.24 -5.94 27.83
CA TRP A 1003 24.14 -6.91 27.70
C TRP A 1003 24.58 -8.34 27.31
N LEU A 1004 25.84 -8.51 26.87
CA LEU A 1004 26.46 -9.82 26.61
C LEU A 1004 27.21 -10.37 27.85
N GLU A 1005 27.33 -9.64 28.96
CA GLU A 1005 28.02 -10.15 30.14
C GLU A 1005 27.30 -11.37 30.77
N GLY A 1006 28.10 -12.30 31.29
CA GLY A 1006 27.61 -13.56 31.88
C GLY A 1006 27.41 -14.71 30.88
N TYR A 1007 27.69 -14.50 29.59
CA TYR A 1007 27.63 -15.51 28.52
C TYR A 1007 29.03 -15.73 27.89
N GLY A 1008 29.16 -16.73 27.01
CA GLY A 1008 30.28 -16.87 26.07
C GLY A 1008 31.36 -17.90 26.42
N GLY A 1009 31.14 -18.75 27.42
CA GLY A 1009 32.11 -19.77 27.86
C GLY A 1009 33.40 -19.19 28.45
N ASP A 1010 34.43 -20.03 28.62
CA ASP A 1010 35.78 -19.53 28.91
C ASP A 1010 36.46 -19.12 27.60
N TRP A 1011 36.86 -17.86 27.52
CA TRP A 1011 37.55 -17.30 26.36
C TRP A 1011 38.99 -17.79 26.22
N ALA A 1012 39.65 -18.27 27.29
CA ALA A 1012 41.03 -18.75 27.23
C ALA A 1012 41.18 -20.10 26.49
N ASP A 1013 40.09 -20.87 26.37
CA ASP A 1013 40.04 -22.12 25.59
C ASP A 1013 39.82 -21.88 24.07
N GLN A 1014 39.62 -20.63 23.64
CA GLN A 1014 39.23 -20.30 22.26
C GLN A 1014 40.45 -19.98 21.37
N THR A 1015 40.40 -20.41 20.11
CA THR A 1015 41.52 -20.29 19.16
C THR A 1015 41.92 -18.86 18.78
N SER A 1016 40.97 -17.92 18.77
CA SER A 1016 41.22 -16.49 18.55
C SER A 1016 40.10 -15.62 19.11
N VAL A 1017 40.35 -14.32 19.27
CA VAL A 1017 39.37 -13.36 19.83
C VAL A 1017 38.07 -13.33 19.01
N ILE A 1018 38.16 -13.35 17.68
CA ILE A 1018 36.96 -13.45 16.81
C ILE A 1018 36.20 -14.75 16.98
N ASP A 1019 36.88 -15.87 17.31
CA ASP A 1019 36.21 -17.15 17.57
C ASP A 1019 35.46 -17.09 18.92
N ALA A 1020 36.11 -16.57 19.97
CA ALA A 1020 35.51 -16.36 21.28
C ALA A 1020 34.29 -15.42 21.24
N PHE A 1021 34.43 -14.30 20.53
CA PHE A 1021 33.33 -13.36 20.32
C PHE A 1021 32.22 -13.96 19.44
N SER A 1022 32.56 -14.81 18.46
CA SER A 1022 31.56 -15.54 17.67
C SER A 1022 30.78 -16.54 18.52
N THR A 1023 31.43 -17.26 19.43
CA THR A 1023 30.78 -18.18 20.39
C THR A 1023 29.83 -17.43 21.32
N LEU A 1024 30.26 -16.28 21.86
CA LEU A 1024 29.40 -15.39 22.67
C LEU A 1024 28.17 -14.89 21.91
N LEU A 1025 28.35 -14.48 20.65
CA LEU A 1025 27.26 -14.05 19.77
C LEU A 1025 26.34 -15.22 19.37
N GLU A 1026 26.88 -16.43 19.13
CA GLU A 1026 26.09 -17.62 18.81
C GLU A 1026 25.33 -18.15 20.03
N GLU A 1027 25.81 -17.98 21.26
CA GLU A 1027 25.03 -18.31 22.45
C GLU A 1027 23.86 -17.32 22.64
N ARG A 1028 24.15 -16.02 22.53
CA ARG A 1028 23.24 -14.97 23.02
C ARG A 1028 22.27 -14.42 21.98
N LEU A 1029 22.55 -14.59 20.68
CA LEU A 1029 21.78 -13.99 19.58
C LEU A 1029 21.22 -15.01 18.57
N GLN A 1030 20.88 -16.23 19.00
CA GLN A 1030 20.04 -17.12 18.19
C GLN A 1030 18.56 -16.69 18.24
N TYR A 1031 17.80 -17.19 17.26
CA TYR A 1031 16.35 -17.20 17.27
C TYR A 1031 15.83 -18.25 18.25
N GLY A 1032 14.92 -17.84 19.14
CA GLY A 1032 14.13 -18.74 19.97
C GLY A 1032 13.03 -19.46 19.18
N PRO A 1033 12.35 -20.47 19.76
CA PRO A 1033 11.45 -21.36 19.02
C PRO A 1033 10.24 -20.71 18.34
N SER A 1034 9.90 -19.47 18.70
CA SER A 1034 8.78 -18.70 18.12
C SER A 1034 9.21 -17.34 17.56
N GLU A 1035 10.51 -17.12 17.34
CA GLU A 1035 11.04 -15.89 16.75
C GLU A 1035 11.32 -16.09 15.26
N VAL A 1036 10.69 -15.26 14.42
CA VAL A 1036 10.83 -15.34 12.96
C VAL A 1036 11.87 -14.36 12.42
N ASP A 1037 12.62 -14.80 11.41
CA ASP A 1037 13.46 -13.96 10.56
C ASP A 1037 12.67 -13.40 9.38
N MET A 1038 13.36 -12.58 8.59
CA MET A 1038 12.86 -11.83 7.46
C MET A 1038 13.95 -11.76 6.39
N VAL A 1039 13.58 -11.99 5.14
CA VAL A 1039 14.41 -11.72 3.97
C VAL A 1039 13.82 -10.52 3.24
N ALA A 1040 14.65 -9.51 3.05
CA ALA A 1040 14.36 -8.33 2.23
C ALA A 1040 15.37 -8.25 1.08
N MET A 1041 14.89 -8.04 -0.15
CA MET A 1041 15.72 -7.79 -1.33
C MET A 1041 15.03 -6.78 -2.25
N ARG A 1042 15.79 -5.84 -2.82
CA ARG A 1042 15.32 -4.89 -3.83
C ARG A 1042 16.37 -4.69 -4.92
N HIS A 1043 15.91 -4.66 -6.16
CA HIS A 1043 16.67 -4.13 -7.30
C HIS A 1043 16.09 -2.78 -7.72
N ASP A 1044 16.98 -1.88 -8.11
CA ASP A 1044 16.70 -0.62 -8.78
C ASP A 1044 17.47 -0.59 -10.09
N VAL A 1045 16.74 -0.49 -11.21
CA VAL A 1045 17.31 -0.50 -12.56
C VAL A 1045 16.82 0.73 -13.30
N VAL A 1046 17.73 1.68 -13.58
CA VAL A 1046 17.43 2.84 -14.41
C VAL A 1046 17.83 2.55 -15.85
N VAL A 1047 16.95 2.92 -16.78
CA VAL A 1047 17.00 2.56 -18.19
C VAL A 1047 16.89 3.81 -19.04
N SER A 1048 17.72 3.92 -20.08
CA SER A 1048 17.76 5.03 -21.03
C SER A 1048 17.45 4.55 -22.45
N GLY A 1049 16.47 5.19 -23.11
CA GLY A 1049 15.94 4.73 -24.40
C GLY A 1049 15.15 3.41 -24.30
N GLY A 1050 14.51 3.00 -25.41
CA GLY A 1050 13.73 1.75 -25.45
C GLY A 1050 12.45 1.76 -24.63
N GLY A 1051 11.64 2.83 -24.74
CA GLY A 1051 10.47 3.09 -23.89
C GLY A 1051 9.15 2.46 -24.35
N ARG A 1052 9.12 1.22 -24.83
CA ARG A 1052 7.88 0.61 -25.34
C ARG A 1052 6.94 0.21 -24.19
N LYS A 1053 5.97 1.08 -23.87
CA LYS A 1053 4.98 0.85 -22.80
C LYS A 1053 4.41 -0.59 -22.84
N PRO A 1054 4.52 -1.38 -21.74
CA PRO A 1054 3.98 -2.74 -21.69
C PRO A 1054 2.49 -2.76 -22.06
N GLY A 1055 2.15 -3.52 -23.11
CA GLY A 1055 0.80 -3.62 -23.65
C GLY A 1055 0.47 -2.71 -24.86
N THR A 1056 1.45 -2.00 -25.45
CA THR A 1056 1.23 -1.22 -26.68
C THR A 1056 1.43 -2.03 -27.98
N ALA A 1057 0.41 -2.02 -28.84
CA ALA A 1057 0.42 -2.69 -30.14
C ALA A 1057 1.40 -2.04 -31.14
N GLU A 1058 1.57 -2.67 -32.31
CA GLU A 1058 2.67 -2.37 -33.24
C GLU A 1058 2.51 -1.07 -34.04
N GLY A 1059 3.65 -0.44 -34.37
CA GLY A 1059 3.77 0.31 -35.63
C GLY A 1059 3.76 1.83 -35.59
N LYS A 1060 4.50 2.48 -34.67
CA LYS A 1060 5.00 3.86 -34.88
C LYS A 1060 6.42 4.01 -34.33
N GLU A 1061 7.31 4.58 -35.15
CA GLU A 1061 8.60 5.12 -34.71
C GLU A 1061 8.39 6.56 -34.23
N GLU A 1062 9.04 6.96 -33.13
CA GLU A 1062 8.97 8.34 -32.63
C GLU A 1062 10.11 9.18 -33.21
N VAL A 1063 9.76 10.31 -33.83
CA VAL A 1063 10.71 11.25 -34.44
C VAL A 1063 10.95 12.41 -33.47
N GLY A 1064 11.79 12.18 -32.47
CA GLY A 1064 12.17 13.17 -31.46
C GLY A 1064 13.32 12.67 -30.59
N GLY A 1065 14.41 13.43 -30.49
CA GLY A 1065 15.66 12.99 -29.84
C GLY A 1065 15.68 13.10 -28.31
N GLU A 1066 14.55 13.05 -27.62
CA GLU A 1066 14.50 13.13 -26.15
C GLU A 1066 14.77 11.77 -25.51
N LYS A 1067 15.76 11.70 -24.62
CA LYS A 1067 16.05 10.49 -23.84
C LYS A 1067 15.03 10.34 -22.71
N HIS A 1068 13.98 9.56 -22.92
CA HIS A 1068 13.17 9.09 -21.80
C HIS A 1068 13.97 8.12 -20.93
N LEU A 1069 13.91 8.35 -19.61
CA LEU A 1069 14.47 7.51 -18.57
C LEU A 1069 13.33 6.76 -17.86
N TYR A 1070 13.55 5.48 -17.54
CA TYR A 1070 12.61 4.65 -16.80
C TYR A 1070 13.30 4.01 -15.60
N HIS A 1071 12.64 4.07 -14.45
CA HIS A 1071 13.07 3.44 -13.20
C HIS A 1071 12.22 2.20 -12.95
N HIS A 1072 12.86 1.04 -13.04
CA HIS A 1072 12.26 -0.25 -12.72
C HIS A 1072 12.69 -0.67 -11.32
N THR A 1073 11.76 -1.14 -10.50
CA THR A 1073 12.06 -1.77 -9.21
C THR A 1073 11.61 -3.22 -9.18
N SER A 1074 12.25 -4.05 -8.36
CA SER A 1074 11.87 -5.44 -8.14
C SER A 1074 12.11 -5.83 -6.69
N ASN A 1075 11.04 -6.06 -5.95
CA ASN A 1075 11.04 -6.14 -4.49
C ASN A 1075 10.65 -7.54 -4.02
N LEU A 1076 11.32 -8.03 -2.97
CA LEU A 1076 11.01 -9.29 -2.29
C LEU A 1076 11.02 -9.04 -0.78
N LEU A 1077 9.93 -9.41 -0.11
CA LEU A 1077 9.82 -9.38 1.34
C LEU A 1077 9.15 -10.67 1.83
N ILE A 1078 9.91 -11.52 2.52
CA ILE A 1078 9.46 -12.82 3.04
C ILE A 1078 9.76 -12.89 4.53
N PHE A 1079 8.84 -13.45 5.30
CA PHE A 1079 9.00 -13.76 6.72
C PHE A 1079 9.08 -15.27 6.93
N GLY A 1080 9.80 -15.71 7.96
CA GLY A 1080 9.79 -17.11 8.40
C GLY A 1080 8.49 -17.49 9.12
N ASP A 1081 8.34 -18.77 9.40
CA ASP A 1081 7.28 -19.34 10.24
C ASP A 1081 7.87 -20.25 11.34
N GLU A 1082 7.01 -20.97 12.08
CA GLU A 1082 7.42 -21.88 13.17
C GLU A 1082 8.17 -23.14 12.69
N LYS A 1083 8.09 -23.49 11.40
CA LYS A 1083 8.74 -24.65 10.77
C LYS A 1083 10.08 -24.26 10.14
N ASP A 1084 10.10 -23.16 9.40
CA ASP A 1084 11.23 -22.73 8.57
C ASP A 1084 11.42 -21.21 8.52
N SER A 1085 12.70 -20.81 8.48
CA SER A 1085 13.11 -19.40 8.43
C SER A 1085 13.00 -18.85 7.01
N ALA A 1086 12.78 -17.55 6.82
CA ALA A 1086 12.81 -16.87 5.53
C ALA A 1086 14.10 -17.19 4.75
N MET A 1087 15.24 -17.23 5.45
CA MET A 1087 16.53 -17.65 4.88
C MET A 1087 16.55 -19.13 4.47
N SER A 1088 16.04 -20.06 5.30
CA SER A 1088 16.01 -21.49 4.91
C SER A 1088 15.01 -21.77 3.78
N VAL A 1089 13.87 -21.08 3.76
CA VAL A 1089 12.86 -21.15 2.69
C VAL A 1089 13.43 -20.64 1.37
N THR A 1090 13.98 -19.43 1.34
CA THR A 1090 14.47 -18.82 0.09
C THR A 1090 15.67 -19.57 -0.49
N VAL A 1091 16.66 -19.93 0.32
CA VAL A 1091 17.82 -20.73 -0.13
C VAL A 1091 17.40 -22.16 -0.49
N GLY A 1092 16.66 -22.84 0.39
CA GLY A 1092 16.34 -24.25 0.23
C GLY A 1092 15.36 -24.53 -0.91
N LYS A 1093 14.30 -23.72 -1.06
CA LYS A 1093 13.36 -23.90 -2.19
C LYS A 1093 13.98 -23.52 -3.53
N THR A 1094 14.84 -22.50 -3.60
CA THR A 1094 15.56 -22.16 -4.86
C THR A 1094 16.47 -23.32 -5.29
N ALA A 1095 17.21 -23.91 -4.34
CA ALA A 1095 18.02 -25.10 -4.61
C ALA A 1095 17.17 -26.32 -5.04
N GLY A 1096 16.00 -26.50 -4.42
CA GLY A 1096 15.03 -27.53 -4.79
C GLY A 1096 14.49 -27.38 -6.22
N VAL A 1097 13.98 -26.19 -6.57
CA VAL A 1097 13.48 -25.88 -7.92
C VAL A 1097 14.58 -26.03 -8.97
N ALA A 1098 15.80 -25.56 -8.69
CA ALA A 1098 16.97 -25.73 -9.55
C ALA A 1098 17.34 -27.21 -9.74
N THR A 1099 17.15 -28.04 -8.71
CA THR A 1099 17.41 -29.50 -8.79
C THR A 1099 16.36 -30.22 -9.64
N GLU A 1100 15.06 -29.89 -9.53
CA GLU A 1100 14.02 -30.39 -10.46
C GLU A 1100 14.32 -29.95 -11.90
N LEU A 1101 14.77 -28.71 -12.13
CA LEU A 1101 15.12 -28.20 -13.47
C LEU A 1101 16.28 -28.99 -14.11
N VAL A 1102 17.32 -29.30 -13.33
CA VAL A 1102 18.47 -30.12 -13.79
C VAL A 1102 18.06 -31.58 -14.02
N LEU A 1103 17.14 -32.13 -13.22
CA LEU A 1103 16.59 -33.49 -13.39
C LEU A 1103 15.64 -33.60 -14.58
N ALA A 1104 14.88 -32.56 -14.90
CA ALA A 1104 13.99 -32.51 -16.06
C ALA A 1104 14.74 -32.60 -17.41
N GLY A 1105 16.06 -32.43 -17.41
CA GLY A 1105 16.90 -32.64 -18.59
C GLY A 1105 16.66 -31.63 -19.71
N THR A 1106 15.99 -30.50 -19.46
CA THR A 1106 15.73 -29.45 -20.45
C THR A 1106 17.01 -28.73 -20.82
N LEU A 1107 17.75 -28.24 -19.81
CA LEU A 1107 19.03 -27.55 -19.99
C LEU A 1107 20.02 -28.34 -20.86
N GLN A 1108 20.10 -29.66 -20.65
CA GLN A 1108 20.95 -30.58 -21.44
C GLN A 1108 20.47 -30.70 -22.89
N ARG A 1109 19.16 -30.72 -23.14
CA ARG A 1109 18.56 -30.75 -24.50
C ARG A 1109 18.76 -29.43 -25.23
N ASP A 1110 18.71 -28.33 -24.51
CA ASP A 1110 18.90 -26.97 -25.02
C ASP A 1110 20.40 -26.56 -25.07
N ASN A 1111 21.32 -27.52 -24.85
CA ASN A 1111 22.78 -27.37 -24.83
C ASN A 1111 23.31 -26.36 -23.78
N VAL A 1112 22.54 -26.06 -22.73
CA VAL A 1112 22.93 -25.27 -21.55
C VAL A 1112 23.69 -26.16 -20.56
N VAL A 1113 24.82 -26.70 -21.02
CA VAL A 1113 25.73 -27.60 -20.27
C VAL A 1113 27.00 -26.87 -19.83
N GLY A 1114 27.72 -27.41 -18.83
CA GLY A 1114 28.90 -26.79 -18.21
C GLY A 1114 28.61 -26.25 -16.79
N VAL A 1115 29.46 -25.33 -16.33
CA VAL A 1115 29.35 -24.61 -15.06
C VAL A 1115 28.50 -23.36 -15.30
N ARG A 1116 27.26 -23.37 -14.78
CA ARG A 1116 26.25 -22.34 -15.07
C ARG A 1116 25.72 -21.71 -13.78
N VAL A 1117 25.17 -20.51 -13.93
CA VAL A 1117 24.51 -19.69 -12.92
C VAL A 1117 23.17 -19.20 -13.51
N PRO A 1118 22.18 -18.76 -12.71
CA PRO A 1118 20.85 -18.43 -13.21
C PRO A 1118 20.75 -17.05 -13.88
N THR A 1119 21.62 -16.79 -14.86
CA THR A 1119 21.61 -15.57 -15.70
C THR A 1119 21.12 -15.82 -17.13
N ILE A 1120 20.88 -17.08 -17.50
CA ILE A 1120 20.38 -17.47 -18.84
C ILE A 1120 18.85 -17.62 -18.80
N PRO A 1121 18.07 -17.13 -19.78
CA PRO A 1121 16.59 -17.21 -19.78
C PRO A 1121 16.02 -18.62 -19.59
N ALA A 1122 16.66 -19.63 -20.17
CA ALA A 1122 16.30 -21.05 -20.01
C ALA A 1122 16.51 -21.58 -18.58
N ILE A 1123 17.27 -20.87 -17.73
CA ILE A 1123 17.44 -21.17 -16.30
C ILE A 1123 16.55 -20.27 -15.46
N TYR A 1124 16.66 -18.94 -15.59
CA TYR A 1124 15.99 -18.01 -14.66
C TYR A 1124 14.46 -18.03 -14.79
N THR A 1125 13.92 -18.24 -16.00
CA THR A 1125 12.46 -18.24 -16.21
C THR A 1125 11.79 -19.41 -15.51
N PRO A 1126 12.14 -20.70 -15.77
CA PRO A 1126 11.55 -21.82 -15.03
C PRO A 1126 11.91 -21.84 -13.53
N LEU A 1127 13.04 -21.24 -13.13
CA LEU A 1127 13.40 -21.08 -11.72
C LEU A 1127 12.43 -20.13 -11.00
N LEU A 1128 12.19 -18.93 -11.55
CA LEU A 1128 11.24 -17.97 -11.00
C LEU A 1128 9.79 -18.46 -11.08
N ASP A 1129 9.40 -19.13 -12.18
CA ASP A 1129 8.09 -19.76 -12.31
C ASP A 1129 7.89 -20.93 -11.32
N GLY A 1130 8.96 -21.61 -10.93
CA GLY A 1130 8.93 -22.63 -9.88
C GLY A 1130 8.78 -22.02 -8.49
N LEU A 1131 9.54 -20.97 -8.20
CA LEU A 1131 9.47 -20.21 -6.95
C LEU A 1131 8.12 -19.53 -6.74
N ALA A 1132 7.51 -18.98 -7.80
CA ALA A 1132 6.19 -18.37 -7.72
C ALA A 1132 5.09 -19.35 -7.27
N LYS A 1133 5.18 -20.62 -7.69
CA LYS A 1133 4.28 -21.70 -7.25
C LYS A 1133 4.48 -22.08 -5.78
N GLU A 1134 5.64 -21.76 -5.22
CA GLU A 1134 6.00 -21.97 -3.81
C GLU A 1134 5.68 -20.77 -2.91
N GLY A 1135 5.03 -19.73 -3.44
CA GLY A 1135 4.70 -18.48 -2.75
C GLY A 1135 5.81 -17.42 -2.79
N ILE A 1136 6.92 -17.67 -3.49
CA ILE A 1136 8.09 -16.81 -3.55
C ILE A 1136 8.00 -15.97 -4.84
N VAL A 1137 7.54 -14.72 -4.72
CA VAL A 1137 7.26 -13.82 -5.85
C VAL A 1137 7.93 -12.47 -5.63
N PHE A 1138 8.57 -11.94 -6.67
CA PHE A 1138 9.05 -10.56 -6.72
C PHE A 1138 7.93 -9.62 -7.20
N GLU A 1139 7.67 -8.54 -6.46
CA GLU A 1139 6.78 -7.44 -6.86
C GLU A 1139 7.59 -6.42 -7.69
N GLU A 1140 7.36 -6.41 -9.01
CA GLU A 1140 7.97 -5.46 -9.96
C GLU A 1140 7.10 -4.21 -10.18
N ASP A 1141 7.73 -3.04 -10.31
CA ASP A 1141 7.10 -1.79 -10.75
C ASP A 1141 8.00 -1.05 -11.78
N CYS A 1142 7.43 -0.16 -12.57
CA CYS A 1142 8.14 0.62 -13.59
C CYS A 1142 7.52 2.03 -13.72
N GLN A 1143 8.32 3.05 -13.45
CA GLN A 1143 7.90 4.46 -13.48
C GLN A 1143 8.76 5.26 -14.47
N ALA A 1144 8.15 6.18 -15.20
CA ALA A 1144 8.89 7.09 -16.08
C ALA A 1144 9.49 8.23 -15.25
N VAL A 1145 10.80 8.44 -15.36
CA VAL A 1145 11.50 9.53 -14.70
C VAL A 1145 11.14 10.83 -15.43
N ALA A 1146 10.45 11.74 -14.74
CA ALA A 1146 10.10 13.04 -15.30
C ALA A 1146 11.37 13.91 -15.41
N GLY A 1147 11.50 14.69 -16.50
CA GLY A 1147 12.69 15.52 -16.78
C GLY A 1147 12.83 16.78 -15.91
N ARG A 1148 12.80 16.61 -14.58
CA ARG A 1148 13.10 17.58 -13.50
C ARG A 1148 13.44 16.78 -12.24
N GLU A 1149 14.57 16.96 -11.56
CA GLU A 1149 15.73 17.83 -11.80
C GLU A 1149 17.04 17.02 -11.72
N GLU A 1150 18.09 17.44 -12.46
CA GLU A 1150 19.46 16.87 -12.31
C GLU A 1150 20.09 17.14 -10.91
N GLU A 1151 19.39 17.88 -10.04
CA GLU A 1151 19.78 18.15 -8.66
C GLU A 1151 19.21 17.07 -7.70
N ASP A 1152 18.00 16.55 -7.95
CA ASP A 1152 17.35 15.53 -7.10
C ASP A 1152 17.96 14.13 -7.29
N GLU A 1153 18.44 13.79 -8.50
CA GLU A 1153 19.31 12.61 -8.70
C GLU A 1153 20.67 12.80 -8.01
N ARG A 1154 21.22 14.03 -7.97
CA ARG A 1154 22.48 14.31 -7.26
C ARG A 1154 22.34 14.26 -5.74
N GLU A 1155 21.20 14.64 -5.15
CA GLU A 1155 20.98 14.44 -3.71
C GLU A 1155 20.83 12.94 -3.37
N ARG A 1156 20.18 12.14 -4.23
CA ARG A 1156 20.07 10.69 -4.02
C ARG A 1156 21.42 9.98 -4.15
N ASP A 1157 22.25 10.38 -5.11
CA ASP A 1157 23.61 9.85 -5.25
C ASP A 1157 24.60 10.47 -4.23
N SER A 1158 24.36 11.68 -3.69
CA SER A 1158 25.22 12.25 -2.64
C SER A 1158 25.06 11.55 -1.29
N VAL A 1159 23.89 10.98 -0.99
CA VAL A 1159 23.69 10.08 0.16
C VAL A 1159 24.54 8.80 0.08
N PHE A 1160 25.14 8.49 -1.08
CA PHE A 1160 26.15 7.43 -1.26
C PHE A 1160 27.60 7.95 -1.41
N LEU A 1161 27.82 9.28 -1.35
CA LEU A 1161 29.14 9.93 -1.49
C LEU A 1161 29.61 10.68 -0.24
N GLU A 1162 28.76 10.87 0.78
CA GLU A 1162 29.09 11.36 2.13
C GLU A 1162 29.21 10.23 3.18
#